data_AF-A0A452H4Z3-F1
#
_entry.id   AF-A0A452H4Z3-F1
#
_cell.length_a   1.000
_cell.length_b   1.000
_cell.length_c   1.000
_cell.angle_alpha   90.00
_cell.angle_beta   90.00
_cell.angle_gamma   90.00
#
_symmetry.space_group_name_H-M   'P 1'
#
loop_
_entity.id
_entity.type
_entity.pdbx_description
1 polymer ?
#
loop_
_entity_poly.entity_id
_entity_poly.type
_entity_poly.pdbx_seq_one_letter_code
_entity_poly.pdbx_strand_id
1 'polypeptide(L)'
;MAEPEKKKIQRLCPFKDEWLELPEYRDWLTKASEESGFCSICRVQFKVHFDSVKAIQHHAETASHKIKVRGQVQSSPIDKFFVKTDTSEEQQVCMAELLLTYHGVKHHHSYHSQDCGNILYPSIFTDSKIASKIHCGRRKAEAFIENILAPHSLKLAVQDIGSTSFSVVTDASNKGNTKLFPVALRYFNKDKGTCTCIVDFFEDADETSEAIANNLRSCLQNAGLIHNKIVAYGADNASVNFGKHKSVLVHLKQMMDLPNLVPGYCSTQIVHNTAKHGLKMLSYDVENLVIKVFSEFSSSAKNISELKEFFDFLETEYSEILRHVPTRFLTLFTAVDRLLKHWPALKSYFVNKGEEKVSCTIWAFLSEQENAASNDDIITLPELYIYFVHNILSQFDNTIKVLESDFIQVTELYGVFSRLRSEIQNRQEQGFYGYKVTQFLKKLPPDGQNKFVGDAQQAYARMLQYLEKWFDFSENSFYVLCAPLNLDRPLELDKLCALTTSWDIQVDGDELFTEMCSLNDALPTLKSLTNGTESILSPQQQERINVSEVWVEFFKRWEAPNLLKIVQHVLAIPPTNAFVERIFSVMKNLWTNERNQLHVDMVKAELFVHFNYKMTCAEFAGFLKTKAAKELVVAARKEQKYKCKLFQLPRSLNLGLFYFVCIFFTLQKKLKSLIDSSI
;
A
#
# COMPACT_ATOMS: atom_id res chain seq x y z
N MET A 1 -72.85 -80.26 28.62
CA MET A 1 -73.02 -78.87 28.12
C MET A 1 -72.08 -77.99 28.90
N ALA A 2 -70.99 -77.53 28.28
CA ALA A 2 -70.03 -76.65 28.93
C ALA A 2 -70.62 -75.23 29.02
N GLU A 3 -70.65 -74.67 30.23
CA GLU A 3 -71.03 -73.28 30.47
C GLU A 3 -70.00 -72.34 29.82
N PRO A 4 -70.43 -71.26 29.15
CA PRO A 4 -69.52 -70.29 28.55
C PRO A 4 -68.93 -69.36 29.63
N GLU A 5 -67.62 -69.12 29.55
CA GLU A 5 -66.90 -68.15 30.38
C GLU A 5 -67.52 -66.74 30.29
N LYS A 6 -67.85 -66.17 31.44
CA LYS A 6 -68.30 -64.77 31.57
C LYS A 6 -67.15 -63.81 31.22
N LYS A 7 -67.24 -63.13 30.07
CA LYS A 7 -66.38 -61.97 29.74
C LYS A 7 -66.57 -60.87 30.80
N LYS A 8 -65.48 -60.50 31.49
CA LYS A 8 -65.44 -59.30 32.35
C LYS A 8 -65.69 -58.05 31.50
N ILE A 9 -66.75 -57.30 31.80
CA ILE A 9 -67.00 -55.98 31.22
C ILE A 9 -65.97 -55.01 31.83
N GLN A 10 -64.98 -54.58 31.04
CA GLN A 10 -64.02 -53.54 31.43
C GLN A 10 -64.71 -52.17 31.38
N ARG A 11 -64.69 -51.43 32.51
CA ARG A 11 -65.14 -50.03 32.57
C ARG A 11 -64.12 -49.15 31.84
N LEU A 12 -64.56 -48.47 30.80
CA LEU A 12 -63.77 -47.47 30.08
C LEU A 12 -63.70 -46.18 30.92
N CYS A 13 -62.48 -45.70 31.19
CA CYS A 13 -62.25 -44.45 31.93
C CYS A 13 -61.72 -43.37 30.96
N PRO A 14 -62.46 -42.28 30.69
CA PRO A 14 -61.96 -41.19 29.86
C PRO A 14 -60.82 -40.44 30.56
N PHE A 15 -60.00 -39.75 29.77
CA PHE A 15 -58.94 -38.87 30.25
C PHE A 15 -59.56 -37.73 31.06
N LYS A 16 -59.09 -37.54 32.31
CA LYS A 16 -59.57 -36.45 33.17
C LYS A 16 -58.63 -35.27 33.09
N ASP A 17 -59.16 -34.10 32.74
CA ASP A 17 -58.37 -32.87 32.64
C ASP A 17 -57.75 -32.46 33.99
N GLU A 18 -58.35 -32.88 35.10
CA GLU A 18 -57.83 -32.76 36.47
C GLU A 18 -56.39 -33.29 36.62
N TRP A 19 -55.98 -34.28 35.81
CA TRP A 19 -54.63 -34.84 35.85
C TRP A 19 -53.55 -33.88 35.32
N LEU A 20 -53.93 -32.89 34.52
CA LEU A 20 -53.01 -31.88 33.98
C LEU A 20 -52.59 -30.86 35.05
N GLU A 21 -53.38 -30.72 36.12
CA GLU A 21 -53.11 -29.77 37.21
C GLU A 21 -52.32 -30.41 38.36
N LEU A 22 -52.17 -31.75 38.36
CA LEU A 22 -51.43 -32.46 39.40
C LEU A 22 -49.93 -32.11 39.33
N PRO A 23 -49.30 -31.69 40.44
CA PRO A 23 -47.88 -31.30 40.46
C PRO A 23 -46.93 -32.36 39.91
N GLU A 24 -47.29 -33.63 40.02
CA GLU A 24 -46.49 -34.77 39.54
C GLU A 24 -46.46 -34.91 38.00
N TYR A 25 -47.50 -34.40 37.31
CA TYR A 25 -47.71 -34.65 35.88
C TYR A 25 -47.76 -33.37 35.03
N ARG A 26 -48.09 -32.22 35.64
CA ARG A 26 -48.34 -30.95 34.94
C ARG A 26 -47.22 -30.47 34.03
N ASP A 27 -45.96 -30.78 34.37
CA ASP A 27 -44.80 -30.28 33.64
C ASP A 27 -44.53 -31.06 32.33
N TRP A 28 -45.19 -32.21 32.14
CA TRP A 28 -44.91 -33.10 30.99
C TRP A 28 -46.12 -33.78 30.36
N LEU A 29 -47.25 -33.89 31.06
CA LEU A 29 -48.46 -34.54 30.56
C LEU A 29 -49.35 -33.55 29.82
N THR A 30 -49.83 -33.94 28.65
CA THR A 30 -50.83 -33.20 27.86
C THR A 30 -51.94 -34.15 27.40
N LYS A 31 -53.14 -33.63 27.18
CA LYS A 31 -54.26 -34.42 26.62
C LYS A 31 -54.09 -34.55 25.11
N ALA A 32 -54.07 -35.78 24.59
CA ALA A 32 -54.03 -36.03 23.15
C ALA A 32 -55.41 -36.39 22.58
N SER A 33 -56.24 -37.07 23.38
CA SER A 33 -57.65 -37.33 23.09
C SER A 33 -58.39 -37.68 24.37
N GLU A 34 -59.71 -37.87 24.30
CA GLU A 34 -60.51 -38.37 25.43
C GLU A 34 -60.08 -39.75 25.95
N GLU A 35 -59.26 -40.50 25.19
CA GLU A 35 -58.81 -41.85 25.56
C GLU A 35 -57.29 -41.97 25.76
N SER A 36 -56.54 -40.87 25.60
CA SER A 36 -55.08 -40.92 25.58
C SER A 36 -54.40 -39.66 26.10
N GLY A 37 -53.31 -39.86 26.85
CA GLY A 37 -52.37 -38.81 27.23
C GLY A 37 -51.15 -38.78 26.31
N PHE A 38 -50.45 -37.65 26.28
CA PHE A 38 -49.18 -37.46 25.58
C PHE A 38 -48.14 -36.90 26.53
N CYS A 39 -46.95 -37.50 26.53
CA CYS A 39 -45.81 -37.00 27.28
C CYS A 39 -44.93 -36.13 26.38
N SER A 40 -44.79 -34.84 26.72
CA SER A 40 -43.95 -33.88 25.98
C SER A 40 -42.45 -34.20 26.08
N ILE A 41 -42.02 -34.82 27.19
CA ILE A 41 -40.63 -35.22 27.44
C ILE A 41 -40.27 -36.46 26.60
N CYS A 42 -41.12 -37.48 26.61
CA CYS A 42 -40.88 -38.72 25.86
C CYS A 42 -41.24 -38.59 24.38
N ARG A 43 -42.12 -37.65 24.02
CA ARG A 43 -42.82 -37.51 22.74
C ARG A 43 -43.62 -38.77 22.37
N VAL A 44 -44.30 -39.36 23.34
CA VAL A 44 -45.07 -40.61 23.17
C VAL A 44 -46.50 -40.39 23.66
N GLN A 45 -47.45 -40.84 22.84
CA GLN A 45 -48.87 -40.95 23.19
C GLN A 45 -49.14 -42.32 23.81
N PHE A 46 -49.89 -42.38 24.91
CA PHE A 46 -50.27 -43.62 25.57
C PHE A 46 -51.76 -43.62 25.91
N LYS A 47 -52.38 -44.80 25.87
CA LYS A 47 -53.82 -44.95 26.10
C LYS A 47 -54.12 -45.00 27.59
N VAL A 48 -55.12 -44.26 28.04
CA VAL A 48 -55.58 -44.24 29.44
C VAL A 48 -56.93 -44.95 29.64
N HIS A 49 -57.63 -45.28 28.55
CA HIS A 49 -59.01 -45.79 28.59
C HIS A 49 -59.24 -47.07 29.43
N PHE A 50 -58.22 -47.91 29.62
CA PHE A 50 -58.33 -49.15 30.42
C PHE A 50 -57.75 -49.04 31.82
N ASP A 51 -56.67 -48.28 32.00
CA ASP A 51 -55.90 -48.25 33.25
C ASP A 51 -56.00 -46.91 34.00
N SER A 52 -56.72 -45.93 33.43
CA SER A 52 -56.95 -44.61 34.03
C SER A 52 -55.62 -43.96 34.46
N VAL A 53 -55.58 -43.34 35.65
CA VAL A 53 -54.37 -42.68 36.17
C VAL A 53 -53.16 -43.62 36.31
N LYS A 54 -53.38 -44.94 36.42
CA LYS A 54 -52.28 -45.91 36.51
C LYS A 54 -51.46 -45.99 35.22
N ALA A 55 -52.07 -45.73 34.06
CA ALA A 55 -51.33 -45.64 32.80
C ALA A 55 -50.31 -44.49 32.81
N ILE A 56 -50.68 -43.36 33.43
CA ILE A 56 -49.82 -42.18 33.57
C ILE A 56 -48.67 -42.49 34.53
N GLN A 57 -48.98 -43.10 35.67
CA GLN A 57 -47.97 -43.52 36.66
C GLN A 57 -46.98 -44.53 36.06
N HIS A 58 -47.49 -45.53 35.33
CA HIS A 58 -46.64 -46.52 34.68
C HIS A 58 -45.73 -45.90 33.62
N HIS A 59 -46.25 -44.95 32.83
CA HIS A 59 -45.43 -44.17 31.88
C HIS A 59 -44.30 -43.41 32.59
N ALA A 60 -44.63 -42.70 33.67
CA ALA A 60 -43.67 -41.94 34.47
C ALA A 60 -42.57 -42.83 35.07
N GLU A 61 -42.90 -44.08 35.38
CA GLU A 61 -41.97 -45.05 35.93
C GLU A 61 -41.04 -45.72 34.90
N THR A 62 -41.34 -45.61 33.61
CA THR A 62 -40.53 -46.21 32.55
C THR A 62 -39.09 -45.68 32.55
N ALA A 63 -38.13 -46.56 32.25
CA ALA A 63 -36.72 -46.19 32.16
C ALA A 63 -36.47 -45.05 31.16
N SER A 64 -37.18 -45.05 30.02
CA SER A 64 -37.07 -43.99 29.01
C SER A 64 -37.51 -42.63 29.54
N HIS A 65 -38.58 -42.56 30.34
CA HIS A 65 -39.07 -41.30 30.89
C HIS A 65 -38.10 -40.76 31.95
N LYS A 66 -37.69 -41.61 32.91
CA LYS A 66 -36.73 -41.23 33.97
C LYS A 66 -35.39 -40.73 33.43
N ILE A 67 -34.86 -41.33 32.36
CA ILE A 67 -33.61 -40.89 31.71
C ILE A 67 -33.77 -39.51 31.07
N LYS A 68 -34.87 -39.29 30.32
CA LYS A 68 -35.11 -38.02 29.62
C LYS A 68 -35.41 -36.85 30.57
N VAL A 69 -36.13 -37.11 31.67
CA VAL A 69 -36.34 -36.11 32.73
C VAL A 69 -35.01 -35.69 33.36
N ARG A 70 -34.13 -36.64 33.70
CA ARG A 70 -32.78 -36.33 34.21
C ARG A 70 -31.95 -35.54 33.20
N GLY A 71 -32.07 -35.84 31.91
CA GLY A 71 -31.40 -35.11 30.83
C GLY A 71 -31.87 -33.65 30.69
N GLN A 72 -33.17 -33.38 30.86
CA GLN A 72 -33.73 -32.03 30.81
C GLN A 72 -33.29 -31.14 31.98
N VAL A 73 -33.12 -31.71 33.17
CA VAL A 73 -32.61 -30.98 34.35
C VAL A 73 -31.12 -30.62 34.20
N GLN A 74 -30.36 -31.38 33.41
CA GLN A 74 -28.94 -31.10 33.15
C GLN A 74 -28.69 -30.17 31.95
N SER A 75 -29.65 -30.03 31.02
CA SER A 75 -29.51 -29.08 29.90
C SER A 75 -29.97 -27.67 30.33
N SER A 76 -29.04 -26.71 30.39
CA SER A 76 -29.41 -25.31 30.57
C SER A 76 -30.15 -24.76 29.33
N PRO A 77 -31.13 -23.85 29.49
CA PRO A 77 -31.85 -23.26 28.34
C PRO A 77 -30.89 -22.56 27.38
N ILE A 78 -31.07 -22.79 26.07
CA ILE A 78 -30.32 -22.16 24.97
C ILE A 78 -30.40 -20.62 25.03
N ASP A 79 -31.39 -20.05 25.71
CA ASP A 79 -31.51 -18.60 25.92
C ASP A 79 -30.32 -17.96 26.64
N LYS A 80 -29.53 -18.73 27.42
CA LYS A 80 -28.26 -18.22 27.99
C LYS A 80 -27.13 -18.08 26.97
N PHE A 81 -27.27 -18.70 25.79
CA PHE A 81 -26.32 -18.57 24.68
C PHE A 81 -26.66 -17.41 23.73
N PHE A 82 -27.86 -16.85 23.81
CA PHE A 82 -28.17 -15.57 23.17
C PHE A 82 -27.65 -14.43 24.04
N VAL A 83 -26.46 -13.94 23.70
CA VAL A 83 -25.87 -12.71 24.24
C VAL A 83 -26.89 -11.57 24.11
N LYS A 84 -27.15 -10.84 25.19
CA LYS A 84 -27.88 -9.56 25.13
C LYS A 84 -27.03 -8.58 24.30
N THR A 85 -27.33 -8.47 23.01
CA THR A 85 -26.51 -7.81 21.97
C THR A 85 -26.27 -6.30 22.13
N ASP A 86 -26.45 -5.68 23.31
CA ASP A 86 -26.27 -4.23 23.47
C ASP A 86 -25.86 -3.77 24.88
N THR A 87 -24.81 -4.37 25.44
CA THR A 87 -24.16 -3.80 26.64
C THR A 87 -23.03 -2.83 26.28
N SER A 88 -22.84 -1.78 27.09
CA SER A 88 -21.71 -0.84 26.97
C SER A 88 -20.35 -1.57 27.02
N GLU A 89 -20.27 -2.65 27.78
CA GLU A 89 -19.08 -3.49 27.91
C GLU A 89 -18.74 -4.23 26.60
N GLU A 90 -19.72 -4.84 25.92
CA GLU A 90 -19.49 -5.49 24.61
C GLU A 90 -19.02 -4.50 23.54
N GLN A 91 -19.53 -3.27 23.57
CA GLN A 91 -19.05 -2.23 22.68
C GLN A 91 -17.59 -1.90 22.95
N GLN A 92 -17.19 -1.78 24.22
CA GLN A 92 -15.80 -1.53 24.60
C GLN A 92 -14.87 -2.68 24.20
N VAL A 93 -15.31 -3.93 24.37
CA VAL A 93 -14.56 -5.11 23.89
C VAL A 93 -14.40 -5.05 22.37
N CYS A 94 -15.47 -4.82 21.61
CA CYS A 94 -15.39 -4.74 20.15
C CYS A 94 -14.47 -3.60 19.67
N MET A 95 -14.50 -2.44 20.34
CA MET A 95 -13.60 -1.33 20.03
C MET A 95 -12.14 -1.69 20.33
N ALA A 96 -11.87 -2.41 21.44
CA ALA A 96 -10.54 -2.89 21.76
C ALA A 96 -10.03 -3.87 20.69
N GLU A 97 -10.87 -4.78 20.22
CA GLU A 97 -10.51 -5.73 19.16
C GLU A 97 -10.28 -5.07 17.79
N LEU A 98 -11.09 -4.07 17.42
CA LEU A 98 -10.85 -3.24 16.23
C LEU A 98 -9.54 -2.49 16.32
N LEU A 99 -9.23 -1.92 17.49
CA LEU A 99 -7.98 -1.20 17.74
C LEU A 99 -6.77 -2.14 17.67
N LEU A 100 -6.85 -3.33 18.27
CA LEU A 100 -5.81 -4.35 18.16
C LEU A 100 -5.58 -4.79 16.71
N THR A 101 -6.67 -4.99 15.96
CA THR A 101 -6.60 -5.36 14.54
C THR A 101 -5.95 -4.24 13.72
N TYR A 102 -6.36 -2.99 13.92
CA TYR A 102 -5.75 -1.83 13.26
C TYR A 102 -4.27 -1.70 13.61
N HIS A 103 -3.92 -1.85 14.89
CA HIS A 103 -2.54 -1.83 15.36
C HIS A 103 -1.70 -2.91 14.69
N GLY A 104 -2.23 -4.13 14.58
CA GLY A 104 -1.58 -5.23 13.88
C GLY A 104 -1.31 -4.93 12.41
N VAL A 105 -2.26 -4.36 11.68
CA VAL A 105 -2.07 -3.96 10.28
C VAL A 105 -1.06 -2.81 10.15
N LYS A 106 -1.20 -1.78 10.99
CA LYS A 106 -0.38 -0.56 10.93
C LYS A 106 1.09 -0.84 11.23
N HIS A 107 1.34 -1.65 12.26
CA HIS A 107 2.68 -2.01 12.73
C HIS A 107 3.10 -3.40 12.30
N HIS A 108 2.39 -3.97 11.35
CA HIS A 108 2.92 -5.09 10.63
C HIS A 108 3.14 -6.34 11.52
N HIS A 109 2.23 -6.59 12.46
CA HIS A 109 2.31 -7.74 13.35
C HIS A 109 1.81 -9.03 12.67
N SER A 110 2.32 -10.18 13.12
CA SER A 110 1.85 -11.47 12.64
C SER A 110 0.54 -11.87 13.32
N TYR A 111 -0.32 -12.58 12.59
CA TYR A 111 -1.56 -13.13 13.17
C TYR A 111 -1.26 -14.13 14.30
N HIS A 112 -0.13 -14.83 14.22
CA HIS A 112 0.33 -15.73 15.29
C HIS A 112 0.66 -14.97 16.58
N SER A 113 1.30 -13.79 16.47
CA SER A 113 1.55 -12.94 17.63
C SER A 113 0.25 -12.44 18.25
N GLN A 114 -0.73 -12.06 17.42
CA GLN A 114 -2.04 -11.64 17.90
C GLN A 114 -2.80 -12.77 18.61
N ASP A 115 -2.79 -13.99 18.05
CA ASP A 115 -3.41 -15.16 18.67
C ASP A 115 -2.78 -15.46 20.04
N CYS A 116 -1.44 -15.40 20.14
CA CYS A 116 -0.73 -15.55 21.41
C CYS A 116 -1.09 -14.42 22.40
N GLY A 117 -1.12 -13.17 21.93
CA GLY A 117 -1.48 -12.01 22.74
C GLY A 117 -2.87 -12.13 23.37
N ASN A 118 -3.87 -12.58 22.59
CA ASN A 118 -5.23 -12.81 23.07
C ASN A 118 -5.29 -13.80 24.24
N ILE A 119 -4.42 -14.82 24.25
CA ILE A 119 -4.33 -15.81 25.34
C ILE A 119 -3.70 -15.19 26.59
N LEU A 120 -2.72 -14.29 26.40
CA LEU A 120 -1.97 -13.68 27.51
C LEU A 120 -2.71 -12.51 28.16
N TYR A 121 -3.56 -11.77 27.45
CA TYR A 121 -4.21 -10.57 27.99
C TYR A 121 -4.93 -10.75 29.34
N PRO A 122 -5.67 -11.85 29.60
CA PRO A 122 -6.29 -12.08 30.91
C PRO A 122 -5.28 -12.25 32.04
N SER A 123 -4.08 -12.76 31.74
CA SER A 123 -2.99 -12.95 32.72
C SER A 123 -2.15 -11.69 32.90
N ILE A 124 -2.02 -10.85 31.86
CA ILE A 124 -1.29 -9.58 31.93
C ILE A 124 -2.14 -8.50 32.63
N PHE A 125 -3.43 -8.44 32.31
CA PHE A 125 -4.36 -7.42 32.80
C PHE A 125 -5.44 -8.06 33.67
N THR A 126 -5.03 -8.56 34.84
CA THR A 126 -5.87 -9.37 35.74
C THR A 126 -7.07 -8.61 36.32
N ASP A 127 -7.02 -7.29 36.34
CA ASP A 127 -8.06 -6.38 36.81
C ASP A 127 -9.05 -5.95 35.70
N SER A 128 -8.75 -6.23 34.43
CA SER A 128 -9.51 -5.74 33.28
C SER A 128 -10.56 -6.73 32.79
N LYS A 129 -11.83 -6.37 32.98
CA LYS A 129 -12.97 -7.10 32.39
C LYS A 129 -12.98 -7.06 30.86
N ILE A 130 -12.46 -6.00 30.25
CA ILE A 130 -12.35 -5.88 28.80
C ILE A 130 -11.29 -6.87 28.30
N ALA A 131 -10.09 -6.84 28.87
CA ALA A 131 -8.97 -7.68 28.44
C ALA A 131 -9.29 -9.18 28.57
N SER A 132 -9.97 -9.58 29.63
CA SER A 132 -10.42 -10.97 29.83
C SER A 132 -11.47 -11.46 28.82
N LYS A 133 -12.13 -10.55 28.09
CA LYS A 133 -13.16 -10.84 27.07
C LYS A 133 -12.68 -10.62 25.63
N ILE A 134 -11.43 -10.19 25.42
CA ILE A 134 -10.86 -10.03 24.08
C ILE A 134 -10.66 -11.43 23.47
N HIS A 135 -11.37 -11.69 22.38
CA HIS A 135 -11.30 -12.95 21.63
C HIS A 135 -11.19 -12.65 20.14
N CYS A 136 -10.11 -11.98 19.74
CA CYS A 136 -9.86 -11.52 18.38
C CYS A 136 -8.76 -12.33 17.70
N GLY A 137 -8.98 -13.64 17.53
CA GLY A 137 -8.04 -14.49 16.80
C GLY A 137 -8.05 -14.23 15.29
N ARG A 138 -7.12 -14.87 14.56
CA ARG A 138 -6.90 -14.67 13.11
C ARG A 138 -8.19 -14.50 12.29
N ARG A 139 -9.12 -15.46 12.34
CA ARG A 139 -10.35 -15.42 11.53
C ARG A 139 -11.21 -14.18 11.79
N LYS A 140 -11.25 -13.70 13.03
CA LYS A 140 -12.03 -12.52 13.40
C LYS A 140 -11.31 -11.24 12.98
N ALA A 141 -9.99 -11.22 13.08
CA ALA A 141 -9.16 -10.13 12.58
C ALA A 141 -9.28 -9.99 11.05
N GLU A 142 -9.16 -11.08 10.31
CA GLU A 142 -9.38 -11.13 8.85
C GLU A 142 -10.78 -10.59 8.50
N ALA A 143 -11.81 -11.08 9.17
CA ALA A 143 -13.18 -10.60 8.99
C ALA A 143 -13.36 -9.10 9.30
N PHE A 144 -12.67 -8.58 10.33
CA PHE A 144 -12.66 -7.14 10.60
C PHE A 144 -11.95 -6.36 9.51
N ILE A 145 -10.86 -6.88 8.96
CA ILE A 145 -10.09 -6.20 7.91
C ILE A 145 -10.90 -6.16 6.61
N GLU A 146 -11.35 -7.31 6.09
CA GLU A 146 -12.01 -7.41 4.79
C GLU A 146 -13.39 -6.78 4.76
N ASN A 147 -14.20 -7.03 5.80
CA ASN A 147 -15.63 -6.73 5.74
C ASN A 147 -16.00 -5.43 6.44
N ILE A 148 -15.13 -4.89 7.30
CA ILE A 148 -15.43 -3.74 8.16
C ILE A 148 -14.46 -2.59 7.91
N LEU A 149 -13.17 -2.78 8.17
CA LEU A 149 -12.16 -1.72 8.14
C LEU A 149 -11.83 -1.27 6.72
N ALA A 150 -11.58 -2.19 5.78
CA ALA A 150 -11.19 -1.84 4.40
C ALA A 150 -12.33 -1.16 3.60
N PRO A 151 -13.59 -1.66 3.62
CA PRO A 151 -14.69 -0.97 2.93
C PRO A 151 -14.97 0.40 3.53
N HIS A 152 -14.86 0.54 4.86
CA HIS A 152 -15.03 1.82 5.52
C HIS A 152 -13.88 2.79 5.21
N SER A 153 -12.63 2.33 5.15
CA SER A 153 -11.49 3.17 4.81
C SER A 153 -11.58 3.68 3.37
N LEU A 154 -12.05 2.85 2.43
CA LEU A 154 -12.36 3.27 1.07
C LEU A 154 -13.48 4.32 1.04
N LYS A 155 -14.58 4.09 1.77
CA LYS A 155 -15.69 5.06 1.88
C LYS A 155 -15.19 6.42 2.37
N LEU A 156 -14.36 6.45 3.41
CA LEU A 156 -13.76 7.69 3.91
C LEU A 156 -12.86 8.36 2.86
N ALA A 157 -12.04 7.59 2.15
CA ALA A 157 -11.16 8.13 1.11
C ALA A 157 -11.96 8.78 -0.03
N VAL A 158 -13.00 8.10 -0.53
CA VAL A 158 -13.89 8.65 -1.58
C VAL A 158 -14.63 9.89 -1.09
N GLN A 159 -15.11 9.91 0.16
CA GLN A 159 -15.75 11.09 0.76
C GLN A 159 -14.78 12.27 0.90
N ASP A 160 -13.52 12.00 1.24
CA ASP A 160 -12.49 13.02 1.41
C ASP A 160 -12.04 13.65 0.08
N ILE A 161 -12.06 12.87 -1.01
CA ILE A 161 -11.86 13.37 -2.37
C ILE A 161 -13.03 14.26 -2.78
N GLY A 162 -14.27 13.81 -2.53
CA GLY A 162 -15.48 14.53 -2.93
C GLY A 162 -15.49 14.82 -4.43
N SER A 163 -15.70 16.08 -4.80
CA SER A 163 -15.66 16.56 -6.20
C SER A 163 -14.30 17.10 -6.63
N THR A 164 -13.25 16.93 -5.81
CA THR A 164 -11.93 17.48 -6.08
C THR A 164 -11.27 16.79 -7.27
N SER A 165 -10.43 17.54 -7.97
CA SER A 165 -9.56 17.00 -9.03
C SER A 165 -8.50 16.06 -8.45
N PHE A 166 -8.14 15.01 -9.18
CA PHE A 166 -7.11 14.07 -8.72
C PHE A 166 -6.27 13.53 -9.87
N SER A 167 -5.15 12.92 -9.52
CA SER A 167 -4.31 12.13 -10.41
C SER A 167 -4.40 10.66 -10.07
N VAL A 168 -4.34 9.80 -11.09
CA VAL A 168 -4.26 8.34 -10.93
C VAL A 168 -2.80 7.94 -10.95
N VAL A 169 -2.37 7.13 -10.00
CA VAL A 169 -1.00 6.60 -9.91
C VAL A 169 -1.06 5.09 -9.82
N THR A 170 -0.34 4.39 -10.70
CA THR A 170 -0.31 2.93 -10.73
C THR A 170 1.02 2.43 -11.27
N ASP A 171 1.37 1.21 -10.89
CA ASP A 171 2.49 0.46 -11.46
C ASP A 171 2.27 -1.04 -11.24
N ALA A 172 3.03 -1.87 -11.94
CA ALA A 172 2.94 -3.32 -11.80
C ALA A 172 3.86 -3.85 -10.70
N SER A 173 3.35 -4.75 -9.87
CA SER A 173 4.17 -5.60 -9.01
C SER A 173 4.01 -7.06 -9.39
N ASN A 174 5.13 -7.78 -9.42
CA ASN A 174 5.15 -9.20 -9.71
C ASN A 174 5.17 -10.02 -8.42
N LYS A 175 4.25 -10.98 -8.30
CA LYS A 175 4.26 -12.04 -7.29
C LYS A 175 4.22 -13.40 -7.99
N GLY A 176 5.39 -14.00 -8.20
CA GLY A 176 5.49 -15.20 -9.04
C GLY A 176 5.01 -14.89 -10.45
N ASN A 177 3.96 -15.58 -10.90
CA ASN A 177 3.35 -15.38 -12.23
C ASN A 177 2.18 -14.38 -12.20
N THR A 178 1.86 -13.81 -11.04
CA THR A 178 0.73 -12.91 -10.86
C THR A 178 1.20 -11.47 -10.92
N LYS A 179 0.50 -10.64 -11.71
CA LYS A 179 0.78 -9.22 -11.88
C LYS A 179 -0.33 -8.38 -11.27
N LEU A 180 0.08 -7.46 -10.42
CA LEU A 180 -0.80 -6.78 -9.50
C LEU A 180 -0.60 -5.28 -9.61
N PHE A 181 -1.72 -4.56 -9.71
CA PHE A 181 -1.75 -3.13 -9.98
C PHE A 181 -2.56 -2.42 -8.90
N PRO A 182 -1.90 -1.77 -7.91
CA PRO A 182 -2.59 -0.83 -7.05
C PRO A 182 -3.06 0.37 -7.86
N VAL A 183 -4.31 0.78 -7.61
CA VAL A 183 -4.87 2.03 -8.14
C VAL A 183 -4.90 3.03 -7.01
N ALA A 184 -3.89 3.89 -6.98
CA ALA A 184 -3.75 4.96 -6.02
C ALA A 184 -4.17 6.29 -6.63
N LEU A 185 -4.68 7.20 -5.80
CA LEU A 185 -5.01 8.57 -6.19
C LEU A 185 -4.16 9.57 -5.41
N ARG A 186 -3.82 10.70 -6.04
CA ARG A 186 -3.25 11.89 -5.40
C ARG A 186 -4.16 13.10 -5.64
N TYR A 187 -4.45 13.87 -4.60
CA TYR A 187 -5.34 15.05 -4.66
C TYR A 187 -4.93 16.06 -3.59
N PHE A 188 -5.46 17.28 -3.64
CA PHE A 188 -5.26 18.28 -2.59
C PHE A 188 -6.56 18.55 -1.84
N ASN A 189 -6.54 18.39 -0.53
CA ASN A 189 -7.64 18.71 0.35
C ASN A 189 -7.35 20.05 1.05
N LYS A 190 -8.31 20.99 1.04
CA LYS A 190 -8.10 22.34 1.60
C LYS A 190 -7.72 22.36 3.08
N ASP A 191 -8.13 21.35 3.85
CA ASP A 191 -7.94 21.26 5.30
C ASP A 191 -6.71 20.42 5.68
N LYS A 192 -6.30 19.48 4.80
CA LYS A 192 -5.25 18.49 5.07
C LYS A 192 -4.01 18.63 4.17
N GLY A 193 -4.12 19.40 3.10
CA GLY A 193 -3.10 19.54 2.07
C GLY A 193 -3.07 18.36 1.11
N THR A 194 -1.88 18.03 0.63
CA THR A 194 -1.66 16.97 -0.34
C THR A 194 -1.98 15.60 0.26
N CYS A 195 -2.93 14.91 -0.36
CA CYS A 195 -3.43 13.62 0.06
C CYS A 195 -3.18 12.55 -0.99
N THR A 196 -3.13 11.31 -0.51
CA THR A 196 -2.98 10.10 -1.30
C THR A 196 -3.81 8.99 -0.66
N CYS A 197 -4.40 8.13 -1.48
CA CYS A 197 -5.18 6.99 -1.02
C CYS A 197 -5.14 5.86 -2.05
N ILE A 198 -5.61 4.68 -1.67
CA ILE A 198 -5.82 3.53 -2.55
C ILE A 198 -7.32 3.35 -2.74
N VAL A 199 -7.76 3.28 -3.99
CA VAL A 199 -9.18 3.09 -4.32
C VAL A 199 -9.48 1.70 -4.88
N ASP A 200 -8.52 1.10 -5.56
CA ASP A 200 -8.65 -0.26 -6.08
C ASP A 200 -7.30 -0.96 -6.15
N PHE A 201 -7.36 -2.25 -6.45
CA PHE A 201 -6.23 -3.12 -6.66
C PHE A 201 -6.69 -4.25 -7.57
N PHE A 202 -6.17 -4.31 -8.79
CA PHE A 202 -6.56 -5.30 -9.79
C PHE A 202 -5.41 -6.24 -10.15
N GLU A 203 -5.78 -7.43 -10.59
CA GLU A 203 -4.88 -8.47 -11.10
C GLU A 203 -5.16 -8.62 -12.59
N ASP A 204 -4.13 -8.48 -13.42
CA ASP A 204 -4.26 -8.74 -14.86
C ASP A 204 -2.91 -9.22 -15.42
N ALA A 205 -2.94 -10.32 -16.16
CA ALA A 205 -1.76 -10.84 -16.86
C ALA A 205 -1.51 -10.11 -18.18
N ASP A 206 -2.51 -9.44 -18.76
CA ASP A 206 -2.38 -8.62 -19.95
C ASP A 206 -1.79 -7.25 -19.57
N GLU A 207 -0.50 -7.07 -19.85
CA GLU A 207 0.22 -5.81 -19.63
C GLU A 207 0.17 -4.86 -20.83
N THR A 208 -0.72 -5.08 -21.78
CA THR A 208 -0.91 -4.10 -22.83
C THR A 208 -1.40 -2.79 -22.24
N SER A 209 -0.94 -1.68 -22.81
CA SER A 209 -1.34 -0.36 -22.37
C SER A 209 -2.86 -0.11 -22.47
N GLU A 210 -3.55 -0.83 -23.37
CA GLU A 210 -4.99 -0.80 -23.52
C GLU A 210 -5.71 -1.55 -22.39
N ALA A 211 -5.25 -2.75 -22.02
CA ALA A 211 -5.80 -3.52 -20.92
C ALA A 211 -5.69 -2.75 -19.59
N ILE A 212 -4.50 -2.21 -19.31
CA ILE A 212 -4.25 -1.38 -18.11
C ILE A 212 -5.19 -0.17 -18.08
N ALA A 213 -5.33 0.57 -19.20
CA ALA A 213 -6.23 1.73 -19.26
C ALA A 213 -7.71 1.35 -19.03
N ASN A 214 -8.16 0.22 -19.59
CA ASN A 214 -9.51 -0.31 -19.37
C ASN A 214 -9.76 -0.69 -17.90
N ASN A 215 -8.79 -1.32 -17.25
CA ASN A 215 -8.86 -1.67 -15.84
C ASN A 215 -8.92 -0.42 -14.96
N LEU A 216 -8.05 0.58 -15.20
CA LEU A 216 -8.08 1.85 -14.48
C LEU A 216 -9.45 2.54 -14.60
N ARG A 217 -10.02 2.61 -15.81
CA ARG A 217 -11.37 3.15 -16.03
C ARG A 217 -12.41 2.40 -15.21
N SER A 218 -12.36 1.08 -15.22
CA SER A 218 -13.30 0.22 -14.49
C SER A 218 -13.20 0.42 -12.97
N CYS A 219 -11.98 0.50 -12.44
CA CYS A 219 -11.71 0.80 -11.03
C CYS A 219 -12.31 2.15 -10.61
N LEU A 220 -12.11 3.20 -11.42
CA LEU A 220 -12.66 4.53 -11.15
C LEU A 220 -14.19 4.56 -11.25
N GLN A 221 -14.79 3.81 -12.18
CA GLN A 221 -16.24 3.64 -12.27
C GLN A 221 -16.81 2.97 -11.03
N ASN A 222 -16.19 1.87 -10.59
CA ASN A 222 -16.61 1.12 -9.41
C ASN A 222 -16.49 1.94 -8.12
N ALA A 223 -15.47 2.81 -8.02
CA ALA A 223 -15.29 3.73 -6.91
C ALA A 223 -16.25 4.96 -6.97
N GLY A 224 -16.99 5.15 -8.07
CA GLY A 224 -17.85 6.32 -8.27
C GLY A 224 -17.08 7.62 -8.56
N LEU A 225 -15.82 7.53 -8.97
CA LEU A 225 -14.90 8.65 -9.18
C LEU A 225 -14.68 8.99 -10.66
N ILE A 226 -15.32 8.26 -11.58
CA ILE A 226 -15.14 8.45 -13.04
C ILE A 226 -15.58 9.83 -13.53
N HIS A 227 -16.44 10.52 -12.79
CA HIS A 227 -16.97 11.84 -13.15
C HIS A 227 -16.12 13.01 -12.63
N ASN A 228 -15.13 12.73 -11.78
CA ASN A 228 -14.20 13.74 -11.30
C ASN A 228 -13.23 14.17 -12.41
N LYS A 229 -12.70 15.39 -12.30
CA LYS A 229 -11.63 15.86 -13.19
C LYS A 229 -10.33 15.11 -12.87
N ILE A 230 -9.85 14.31 -13.83
CA ILE A 230 -8.56 13.62 -13.74
C ILE A 230 -7.50 14.49 -14.39
N VAL A 231 -6.49 14.89 -13.61
CA VAL A 231 -5.50 15.89 -14.05
C VAL A 231 -4.18 15.29 -14.49
N ALA A 232 -3.78 14.14 -13.93
CA ALA A 232 -2.58 13.44 -14.36
C ALA A 232 -2.69 11.92 -14.24
N TYR A 233 -1.82 11.26 -15.01
CA TYR A 233 -1.52 9.84 -14.89
C TYR A 233 -0.05 9.66 -14.50
N GLY A 234 0.21 9.10 -13.32
CA GLY A 234 1.54 8.83 -12.80
C GLY A 234 1.89 7.34 -12.84
N ALA A 235 3.10 7.04 -13.30
CA ALA A 235 3.64 5.68 -13.37
C ALA A 235 5.16 5.73 -13.54
N ASP A 236 5.80 4.56 -13.69
CA ASP A 236 7.17 4.49 -14.17
C ASP A 236 7.27 4.97 -15.64
N ASN A 237 8.46 5.40 -16.04
CA ASN A 237 8.72 6.01 -17.34
C ASN A 237 8.83 4.96 -18.47
N ALA A 238 8.23 3.78 -18.31
CA ALA A 238 8.23 2.73 -19.32
C ALA A 238 7.41 3.13 -20.56
N SER A 239 7.77 2.53 -21.70
CA SER A 239 7.08 2.79 -22.97
C SER A 239 5.60 2.38 -22.95
N VAL A 240 5.22 1.39 -22.14
CA VAL A 240 3.82 1.00 -21.94
C VAL A 240 3.00 2.15 -21.33
N ASN A 241 3.60 2.95 -20.44
CA ASN A 241 2.91 4.03 -19.73
C ASN A 241 2.92 5.34 -20.52
N PHE A 242 4.04 5.66 -21.18
CA PHE A 242 4.26 6.98 -21.80
C PHE A 242 4.76 6.96 -23.25
N GLY A 243 4.68 5.83 -23.95
CA GLY A 243 4.97 5.74 -25.38
C GLY A 243 4.16 6.74 -26.23
N LYS A 244 4.80 7.29 -27.26
CA LYS A 244 4.28 8.40 -28.09
C LYS A 244 2.95 8.09 -28.81
N HIS A 245 2.78 6.86 -29.29
CA HIS A 245 1.64 6.47 -30.14
C HIS A 245 0.69 5.47 -29.49
N LYS A 246 1.23 4.59 -28.63
CA LYS A 246 0.45 3.56 -27.93
C LYS A 246 0.97 3.44 -26.51
N SER A 247 0.19 3.91 -25.55
CA SER A 247 0.54 3.91 -24.13
C SER A 247 -0.69 4.12 -23.26
N VAL A 248 -0.59 3.82 -21.97
CA VAL A 248 -1.70 3.99 -21.02
C VAL A 248 -2.16 5.43 -21.03
N LEU A 249 -1.24 6.40 -21.01
CA LEU A 249 -1.58 7.82 -21.13
C LEU A 249 -2.40 8.11 -22.40
N VAL A 250 -1.95 7.65 -23.57
CA VAL A 250 -2.66 7.90 -24.85
C VAL A 250 -4.06 7.28 -24.83
N HIS A 251 -4.19 6.04 -24.33
CA HIS A 251 -5.49 5.38 -24.22
C HIS A 251 -6.42 6.12 -23.24
N LEU A 252 -5.93 6.56 -22.07
CA LEU A 252 -6.72 7.34 -21.12
C LEU A 252 -7.19 8.66 -21.73
N LYS A 253 -6.30 9.40 -22.42
CA LYS A 253 -6.67 10.66 -23.10
C LYS A 253 -7.82 10.47 -24.08
N GLN A 254 -7.77 9.40 -24.89
CA GLN A 254 -8.78 9.13 -25.92
C GLN A 254 -10.08 8.55 -25.33
N MET A 255 -9.97 7.56 -24.43
CA MET A 255 -11.12 6.82 -23.91
C MET A 255 -11.96 7.63 -22.92
N MET A 256 -11.36 8.63 -22.28
CA MET A 256 -11.99 9.45 -21.23
C MET A 256 -12.14 10.93 -21.62
N ASP A 257 -11.79 11.29 -22.86
CA ASP A 257 -11.81 12.67 -23.36
C ASP A 257 -11.02 13.65 -22.47
N LEU A 258 -9.75 13.32 -22.21
CA LEU A 258 -8.85 14.08 -21.34
C LEU A 258 -7.66 14.66 -22.12
N PRO A 259 -7.86 15.62 -23.05
CA PRO A 259 -6.78 16.14 -23.90
C PRO A 259 -5.59 16.72 -23.10
N ASN A 260 -5.91 17.35 -21.97
CA ASN A 260 -4.97 18.03 -21.08
C ASN A 260 -4.46 17.14 -19.93
N LEU A 261 -4.59 15.81 -20.01
CA LEU A 261 -4.02 14.90 -19.01
C LEU A 261 -2.49 15.02 -18.98
N VAL A 262 -1.96 15.41 -17.81
CA VAL A 262 -0.52 15.60 -17.58
C VAL A 262 0.18 14.25 -17.40
N PRO A 263 1.34 14.01 -18.05
CA PRO A 263 2.18 12.86 -17.72
C PRO A 263 2.87 13.08 -16.37
N GLY A 264 2.50 12.30 -15.36
CA GLY A 264 3.16 12.27 -14.05
C GLY A 264 4.41 11.40 -14.07
N TYR A 265 5.43 11.81 -14.84
CA TYR A 265 6.69 11.06 -14.92
C TYR A 265 7.33 10.86 -13.55
N CYS A 266 7.98 9.72 -13.36
CA CYS A 266 8.79 9.46 -12.17
C CYS A 266 10.10 10.26 -12.25
N SER A 267 10.15 11.42 -11.58
CA SER A 267 11.30 12.33 -11.62
C SER A 267 12.61 11.66 -11.18
N THR A 268 12.58 10.82 -10.14
CA THR A 268 13.76 10.07 -9.68
C THR A 268 14.29 9.13 -10.75
N GLN A 269 13.41 8.50 -11.53
CA GLN A 269 13.80 7.63 -12.65
C GLN A 269 14.37 8.44 -13.83
N ILE A 270 13.90 9.67 -14.09
CA ILE A 270 14.50 10.57 -15.09
C ILE A 270 15.95 10.87 -14.69
N VAL A 271 16.17 11.34 -13.45
CA VAL A 271 17.49 11.71 -12.93
C VAL A 271 18.43 10.50 -12.92
N HIS A 272 17.94 9.35 -12.46
CA HIS A 272 18.67 8.09 -12.51
C HIS A 272 19.10 7.73 -13.94
N ASN A 273 18.15 7.67 -14.87
CA ASN A 273 18.45 7.26 -16.25
C ASN A 273 19.35 8.27 -16.96
N THR A 274 19.24 9.56 -16.62
CA THR A 274 20.15 10.60 -17.11
C THR A 274 21.60 10.23 -16.81
N ALA A 275 21.92 9.95 -15.53
CA ALA A 275 23.26 9.50 -15.14
C ALA A 275 23.66 8.20 -15.86
N LYS A 276 22.79 7.18 -15.83
CA LYS A 276 23.06 5.88 -16.46
C LYS A 276 23.37 5.99 -17.95
N HIS A 277 22.66 6.83 -18.69
CA HIS A 277 22.90 7.04 -20.11
C HIS A 277 24.20 7.80 -20.39
N GLY A 278 24.60 8.72 -19.50
CA GLY A 278 25.90 9.37 -19.59
C GLY A 278 27.07 8.44 -19.29
N LEU A 279 26.95 7.62 -18.24
CA LEU A 279 28.01 6.68 -17.85
C LEU A 279 28.31 5.63 -18.94
N LYS A 280 27.33 5.29 -19.77
CA LYS A 280 27.53 4.40 -20.93
C LYS A 280 28.46 4.97 -22.01
N MET A 281 28.77 6.27 -21.97
CA MET A 281 29.69 6.90 -22.93
C MET A 281 31.16 6.73 -22.51
N LEU A 282 31.42 6.19 -21.32
CA LEU A 282 32.77 6.03 -20.78
C LEU A 282 33.43 4.75 -21.30
N SER A 283 34.72 4.82 -21.62
CA SER A 283 35.53 3.66 -22.00
C SER A 283 35.66 2.60 -20.90
N TYR A 284 35.51 2.98 -19.63
CA TYR A 284 35.67 2.10 -18.48
C TYR A 284 34.37 2.02 -17.67
N ASP A 285 33.85 0.80 -17.52
CA ASP A 285 32.59 0.52 -16.84
C ASP A 285 32.80 0.39 -15.32
N VAL A 286 32.67 1.53 -14.62
CA VAL A 286 32.80 1.60 -13.16
C VAL A 286 31.65 0.88 -12.44
N GLU A 287 30.45 0.81 -13.03
CA GLU A 287 29.31 0.09 -12.44
C GLU A 287 29.62 -1.41 -12.39
N ASN A 288 30.11 -1.97 -13.49
CA ASN A 288 30.51 -3.37 -13.55
C ASN A 288 31.76 -3.66 -12.70
N LEU A 289 32.71 -2.72 -12.58
CA LEU A 289 33.82 -2.83 -11.63
C LEU A 289 33.32 -3.06 -10.21
N VAL A 290 32.40 -2.21 -9.72
CA VAL A 290 31.81 -2.34 -8.37
C VAL A 290 31.14 -3.70 -8.18
N ILE A 291 30.35 -4.15 -9.18
CA ILE A 291 29.65 -5.44 -9.12
C ILE A 291 30.64 -6.60 -9.03
N LYS A 292 31.72 -6.58 -9.83
CA LYS A 292 32.73 -7.63 -9.85
C LYS A 292 33.57 -7.65 -8.59
N VAL A 293 33.96 -6.49 -8.08
CA VAL A 293 34.65 -6.37 -6.78
C VAL A 293 33.80 -6.95 -5.67
N PHE A 294 32.52 -6.58 -5.56
CA PHE A 294 31.63 -7.17 -4.56
C PHE A 294 31.51 -8.70 -4.71
N SER A 295 31.37 -9.18 -5.95
CA SER A 295 31.20 -10.61 -6.23
C SER A 295 32.37 -11.47 -5.73
N GLU A 296 33.62 -10.97 -5.81
CA GLU A 296 34.82 -11.66 -5.30
C GLU A 296 34.72 -11.98 -3.80
N PHE A 297 34.13 -11.09 -3.02
CA PHE A 297 34.10 -11.20 -1.55
C PHE A 297 32.76 -11.73 -1.02
N SER A 298 31.66 -11.52 -1.75
CA SER A 298 30.29 -11.78 -1.27
C SER A 298 30.02 -13.19 -0.76
N SER A 299 30.75 -14.20 -1.24
CA SER A 299 30.57 -15.61 -0.88
C SER A 299 31.84 -16.28 -0.37
N SER A 300 32.91 -15.54 -0.10
CA SER A 300 34.23 -16.11 0.24
C SER A 300 34.80 -15.50 1.51
N ALA A 301 34.57 -16.16 2.65
CA ALA A 301 35.19 -15.81 3.93
C ALA A 301 36.72 -15.81 3.84
N LYS A 302 37.29 -16.71 3.01
CA LYS A 302 38.73 -16.76 2.74
C LYS A 302 39.21 -15.47 2.06
N ASN A 303 38.57 -15.05 0.97
CA ASN A 303 38.96 -13.82 0.27
C ASN A 303 38.83 -12.58 1.17
N ILE A 304 37.80 -12.53 2.05
CA ILE A 304 37.65 -11.46 3.04
C ILE A 304 38.81 -11.48 4.05
N SER A 305 39.20 -12.65 4.54
CA SER A 305 40.33 -12.80 5.47
C SER A 305 41.63 -12.32 4.83
N GLU A 306 41.94 -12.77 3.62
CA GLU A 306 43.12 -12.35 2.86
C GLU A 306 43.09 -10.84 2.60
N LEU A 307 41.94 -10.26 2.23
CA LEU A 307 41.81 -8.81 2.02
C LEU A 307 42.14 -8.02 3.29
N LYS A 308 41.70 -8.48 4.47
CA LYS A 308 41.96 -7.79 5.74
C LYS A 308 43.45 -7.68 6.05
N GLU A 309 44.26 -8.65 5.65
CA GLU A 309 45.72 -8.59 5.80
C GLU A 309 46.32 -7.38 5.06
N PHE A 310 45.75 -6.99 3.91
CA PHE A 310 46.16 -5.79 3.18
C PHE A 310 45.69 -4.49 3.85
N PHE A 311 44.54 -4.51 4.54
CA PHE A 311 44.09 -3.37 5.34
C PHE A 311 44.99 -3.15 6.56
N ASP A 312 45.35 -4.24 7.24
CA ASP A 312 46.27 -4.23 8.38
C ASP A 312 47.67 -3.74 7.95
N PHE A 313 48.17 -4.24 6.81
CA PHE A 313 49.45 -3.80 6.23
C PHE A 313 49.47 -2.31 5.88
N LEU A 314 48.36 -1.76 5.39
CA LEU A 314 48.23 -0.34 5.04
C LEU A 314 47.80 0.54 6.22
N GLU A 315 47.67 -0.02 7.43
CA GLU A 315 47.18 0.68 8.63
C GLU A 315 45.83 1.39 8.41
N THR A 316 44.92 0.74 7.68
CA THR A 316 43.58 1.27 7.39
C THR A 316 42.48 0.40 7.97
N GLU A 317 41.39 1.01 8.42
CA GLU A 317 40.26 0.25 8.97
C GLU A 317 39.44 -0.41 7.85
N TYR A 318 39.31 -1.74 7.94
CA TYR A 318 38.39 -2.49 7.10
C TYR A 318 36.93 -2.14 7.41
N SER A 319 36.14 -2.00 6.35
CA SER A 319 34.68 -2.00 6.45
C SER A 319 34.07 -2.84 5.32
N GLU A 320 32.80 -3.21 5.42
CA GLU A 320 32.20 -4.11 4.43
C GLU A 320 32.14 -3.49 3.02
N ILE A 321 32.43 -4.30 2.01
CA ILE A 321 32.25 -3.93 0.61
C ILE A 321 30.76 -3.90 0.29
N LEU A 322 30.30 -2.81 -0.31
CA LEU A 322 28.88 -2.59 -0.53
C LEU A 322 28.40 -3.24 -1.83
N ARG A 323 27.22 -3.88 -1.74
CA ARG A 323 26.52 -4.42 -2.89
C ARG A 323 25.84 -3.31 -3.68
N HIS A 324 26.14 -3.24 -4.98
CA HIS A 324 25.34 -2.48 -5.93
C HIS A 324 24.30 -3.38 -6.62
N VAL A 325 23.07 -2.89 -6.77
CA VAL A 325 22.02 -3.54 -7.56
C VAL A 325 21.70 -2.65 -8.77
N PRO A 326 21.92 -3.10 -10.03
CA PRO A 326 21.74 -2.26 -11.22
C PRO A 326 20.32 -1.69 -11.42
N THR A 327 19.31 -2.34 -10.85
CA THR A 327 17.91 -1.87 -10.86
C THR A 327 17.63 -0.82 -9.77
N ARG A 328 18.58 -0.59 -8.85
CA ARG A 328 18.50 0.39 -7.75
C ARG A 328 19.77 1.24 -7.71
N PHE A 329 19.87 2.15 -8.67
CA PHE A 329 21.07 2.96 -8.91
C PHE A 329 21.51 3.88 -7.78
N LEU A 330 20.60 4.20 -6.86
CA LEU A 330 20.93 4.88 -5.60
C LEU A 330 22.06 4.20 -4.83
N THR A 331 22.21 2.89 -4.99
CA THR A 331 23.30 2.14 -4.34
C THR A 331 24.66 2.34 -5.01
N LEU A 332 24.72 2.84 -6.25
CA LEU A 332 25.97 2.95 -7.01
C LEU A 332 26.90 4.02 -6.42
N PHE A 333 26.38 5.21 -6.09
CA PHE A 333 27.21 6.28 -5.51
C PHE A 333 27.90 5.82 -4.23
N THR A 334 27.14 5.28 -3.27
CA THR A 334 27.69 4.77 -2.00
C THR A 334 28.68 3.63 -2.23
N ALA A 335 28.44 2.76 -3.21
CA ALA A 335 29.35 1.67 -3.53
C ALA A 335 30.65 2.15 -4.18
N VAL A 336 30.60 3.17 -5.06
CA VAL A 336 31.79 3.81 -5.64
C VAL A 336 32.58 4.59 -4.57
N ASP A 337 31.89 5.29 -3.67
CA ASP A 337 32.52 5.97 -2.53
C ASP A 337 33.27 4.98 -1.63
N ARG A 338 32.63 3.84 -1.29
CA ARG A 338 33.28 2.75 -0.56
C ARG A 338 34.44 2.14 -1.33
N LEU A 339 34.27 1.94 -2.64
CA LEU A 339 35.32 1.41 -3.52
C LEU A 339 36.56 2.31 -3.46
N LEU A 340 36.40 3.62 -3.62
CA LEU A 340 37.49 4.60 -3.56
C LEU A 340 38.18 4.62 -2.19
N LYS A 341 37.42 4.54 -1.10
CA LYS A 341 37.98 4.46 0.26
C LYS A 341 38.87 3.23 0.42
N HIS A 342 38.47 2.11 -0.17
CA HIS A 342 39.18 0.83 -0.06
C HIS A 342 40.16 0.58 -1.21
N TRP A 343 40.23 1.49 -2.18
CA TRP A 343 40.94 1.26 -3.44
C TRP A 343 42.42 0.92 -3.24
N PRO A 344 43.18 1.54 -2.31
CA PRO A 344 44.56 1.12 -2.06
C PRO A 344 44.71 -0.35 -1.64
N ALA A 345 43.93 -0.81 -0.65
CA ALA A 345 43.96 -2.19 -0.19
C ALA A 345 43.46 -3.18 -1.26
N LEU A 346 42.37 -2.82 -1.96
CA LEU A 346 41.82 -3.62 -3.04
C LEU A 346 42.80 -3.76 -4.21
N LYS A 347 43.48 -2.67 -4.59
CA LYS A 347 44.53 -2.67 -5.62
C LYS A 347 45.63 -3.67 -5.25
N SER A 348 46.21 -3.55 -4.06
CA SER A 348 47.28 -4.45 -3.59
C SER A 348 46.84 -5.91 -3.56
N TYR A 349 45.62 -6.18 -3.09
CA TYR A 349 45.02 -7.51 -3.08
C TYR A 349 44.91 -8.12 -4.48
N PHE A 350 44.30 -7.40 -5.43
CA PHE A 350 44.07 -7.92 -6.77
C PHE A 350 45.36 -8.04 -7.58
N VAL A 351 46.30 -7.11 -7.44
CA VAL A 351 47.64 -7.22 -8.06
C VAL A 351 48.39 -8.43 -7.50
N ASN A 352 48.33 -8.68 -6.19
CA ASN A 352 48.94 -9.86 -5.58
C ASN A 352 48.31 -11.18 -6.08
N LYS A 353 47.00 -11.21 -6.37
CA LYS A 353 46.35 -12.38 -6.97
C LYS A 353 46.81 -12.67 -8.39
N GLY A 354 47.17 -11.64 -9.16
CA GLY A 354 47.65 -11.72 -10.55
C GLY A 354 46.54 -11.88 -11.60
N GLU A 355 46.85 -11.55 -12.86
CA GLU A 355 45.90 -11.46 -13.98
C GLU A 355 45.03 -12.70 -14.14
N GLU A 356 45.65 -13.88 -14.12
CA GLU A 356 44.96 -15.16 -14.39
C GLU A 356 43.86 -15.50 -13.38
N LYS A 357 43.91 -14.92 -12.18
CA LYS A 357 42.97 -15.21 -11.09
C LYS A 357 41.96 -14.09 -10.85
N VAL A 358 42.08 -12.97 -11.57
CA VAL A 358 41.24 -11.78 -11.40
C VAL A 358 40.33 -11.62 -12.61
N SER A 359 39.08 -11.22 -12.37
CA SER A 359 38.14 -10.92 -13.45
C SER A 359 38.74 -9.89 -14.41
N CYS A 360 38.67 -10.12 -15.73
CA CYS A 360 39.19 -9.19 -16.74
C CYS A 360 38.67 -7.75 -16.57
N THR A 361 37.43 -7.60 -16.09
CA THR A 361 36.86 -6.28 -15.74
C THR A 361 37.64 -5.57 -14.65
N ILE A 362 38.06 -6.28 -13.59
CA ILE A 362 38.86 -5.70 -12.50
C ILE A 362 40.28 -5.46 -13.02
N TRP A 363 40.86 -6.42 -13.74
CA TRP A 363 42.22 -6.32 -14.27
C TRP A 363 42.38 -5.16 -15.25
N ALA A 364 41.36 -4.81 -16.04
CA ALA A 364 41.37 -3.63 -16.90
C ALA A 364 41.57 -2.30 -16.15
N PHE A 365 41.30 -2.25 -14.84
CA PHE A 365 41.59 -1.09 -14.00
C PHE A 365 42.98 -1.14 -13.34
N LEU A 366 43.69 -2.27 -13.45
CA LEU A 366 44.97 -2.55 -12.77
C LEU A 366 46.13 -2.77 -13.75
N SER A 367 45.87 -3.17 -14.99
CA SER A 367 46.86 -3.66 -15.96
C SER A 367 47.99 -2.66 -16.27
N GLU A 368 47.73 -1.36 -16.15
CA GLU A 368 48.74 -0.31 -16.36
C GLU A 368 49.75 -0.20 -15.19
N GLN A 369 49.54 -0.91 -14.06
CA GLN A 369 50.36 -0.82 -12.85
C GLN A 369 51.23 -2.05 -12.57
N GLU A 370 51.10 -3.14 -13.34
CA GLU A 370 51.89 -4.37 -13.13
C GLU A 370 53.41 -4.14 -13.18
N ASN A 371 53.85 -3.11 -13.90
CA ASN A 371 55.27 -2.76 -14.09
C ASN A 371 55.73 -1.49 -13.35
N ALA A 372 54.86 -0.84 -12.57
CA ALA A 372 55.19 0.38 -11.84
C ALA A 372 55.56 0.06 -10.39
N ALA A 373 56.74 0.49 -9.94
CA ALA A 373 57.07 0.46 -8.52
C ALA A 373 55.97 1.20 -7.74
N SER A 374 55.47 0.57 -6.67
CA SER A 374 54.36 0.99 -5.83
C SER A 374 54.57 2.41 -5.27
N ASN A 375 54.24 3.41 -6.07
CA ASN A 375 54.14 4.80 -5.63
C ASN A 375 52.70 5.24 -5.81
N ASP A 376 52.06 5.60 -4.70
CA ASP A 376 50.69 6.13 -4.63
C ASP A 376 50.44 7.38 -5.49
N ASP A 377 51.51 7.95 -6.07
CA ASP A 377 51.48 9.15 -6.91
C ASP A 377 51.13 8.91 -8.39
N ILE A 378 51.11 7.65 -8.86
CA ILE A 378 50.84 7.29 -10.27
C ILE A 378 49.38 6.85 -10.41
N ILE A 379 48.53 7.75 -10.92
CA ILE A 379 47.16 7.43 -11.30
C ILE A 379 47.10 7.01 -12.75
N THR A 380 46.42 5.89 -12.98
CA THR A 380 46.17 5.31 -14.30
C THR A 380 44.95 5.95 -14.95
N LEU A 381 44.85 5.81 -16.27
CA LEU A 381 43.69 6.27 -16.99
C LEU A 381 42.39 5.61 -16.47
N PRO A 382 42.30 4.28 -16.29
CA PRO A 382 41.12 3.63 -15.69
C PRO A 382 40.74 4.16 -14.30
N GLU A 383 41.72 4.40 -13.41
CA GLU A 383 41.44 4.90 -12.06
C GLU A 383 40.82 6.30 -12.10
N LEU A 384 41.21 7.13 -13.08
CA LEU A 384 40.61 8.45 -13.30
C LEU A 384 39.10 8.39 -13.57
N TYR A 385 38.61 7.34 -14.23
CA TYR A 385 37.17 7.14 -14.44
C TYR A 385 36.42 6.87 -13.13
N ILE A 386 37.03 6.19 -12.15
CA ILE A 386 36.38 5.97 -10.84
C ILE A 386 36.16 7.31 -10.13
N TYR A 387 37.17 8.20 -10.14
CA TYR A 387 37.04 9.55 -9.57
C TYR A 387 36.02 10.42 -10.33
N PHE A 388 35.97 10.31 -11.66
CA PHE A 388 34.96 11.01 -12.46
C PHE A 388 33.54 10.54 -12.13
N VAL A 389 33.33 9.23 -12.10
CA VAL A 389 32.03 8.61 -11.78
C VAL A 389 31.61 8.96 -10.35
N HIS A 390 32.52 8.95 -9.39
CA HIS A 390 32.23 9.42 -8.03
C HIS A 390 31.77 10.88 -8.01
N ASN A 391 32.51 11.77 -8.68
CA ASN A 391 32.19 13.20 -8.70
C ASN A 391 30.82 13.46 -9.34
N ILE A 392 30.53 12.85 -10.49
CA ILE A 392 29.28 13.06 -11.19
C ILE A 392 28.10 12.48 -10.41
N LEU A 393 28.22 11.24 -9.91
CA LEU A 393 27.16 10.58 -9.15
C LEU A 393 26.81 11.31 -7.87
N SER A 394 27.76 12.01 -7.23
CA SER A 394 27.45 12.84 -6.05
C SER A 394 26.38 13.90 -6.33
N GLN A 395 26.35 14.48 -7.54
CA GLN A 395 25.38 15.51 -7.92
C GLN A 395 23.99 14.91 -8.15
N PHE A 396 23.96 13.75 -8.82
CA PHE A 396 22.73 12.99 -9.05
C PHE A 396 22.15 12.47 -7.73
N ASP A 397 22.99 11.95 -6.82
CA ASP A 397 22.56 11.46 -5.51
C ASP A 397 21.94 12.57 -4.66
N ASN A 398 22.54 13.76 -4.62
CA ASN A 398 21.96 14.93 -3.95
C ASN A 398 20.59 15.31 -4.53
N THR A 399 20.45 15.26 -5.86
CA THR A 399 19.19 15.56 -6.54
C THR A 399 18.12 14.51 -6.24
N ILE A 400 18.48 13.22 -6.25
CA ILE A 400 17.54 12.13 -5.97
C ILE A 400 17.07 12.22 -4.52
N LYS A 401 17.97 12.46 -3.55
CA LYS A 401 17.59 12.66 -2.13
C LYS A 401 16.55 13.75 -1.94
N VAL A 402 16.64 14.84 -2.71
CA VAL A 402 15.63 15.90 -2.72
C VAL A 402 14.28 15.39 -3.26
N LEU A 403 14.31 14.66 -4.39
CA LEU A 403 13.11 14.11 -5.03
C LEU A 403 12.46 12.96 -4.25
N GLU A 404 13.20 12.28 -3.38
CA GLU A 404 12.69 11.23 -2.50
C GLU A 404 12.11 11.75 -1.20
N SER A 405 12.22 13.06 -0.94
CA SER A 405 11.56 13.68 0.21
C SER A 405 10.06 13.41 0.20
N ASP A 406 9.50 13.08 1.37
CA ASP A 406 8.05 12.82 1.51
C ASP A 406 7.17 14.04 1.19
N PHE A 407 7.76 15.24 1.17
CA PHE A 407 7.05 16.50 1.00
C PHE A 407 7.20 17.13 -0.39
N ILE A 408 8.01 16.53 -1.28
CA ILE A 408 8.25 17.06 -2.62
C ILE A 408 6.93 17.34 -3.36
N GLN A 409 6.83 18.53 -3.94
CA GLN A 409 5.70 18.94 -4.77
C GLN A 409 6.09 19.13 -6.23
N VAL A 410 5.10 19.06 -7.13
CA VAL A 410 5.33 19.30 -8.56
C VAL A 410 5.88 20.71 -8.83
N THR A 411 5.53 21.67 -7.98
CA THR A 411 5.95 23.08 -8.06
C THR A 411 7.45 23.27 -7.86
N GLU A 412 8.12 22.34 -7.17
CA GLU A 412 9.56 22.37 -6.93
C GLU A 412 10.37 21.78 -8.09
N LEU A 413 9.75 20.95 -8.96
CA LEU A 413 10.47 20.17 -9.95
C LEU A 413 11.24 21.05 -10.94
N TYR A 414 10.66 22.16 -11.40
CA TYR A 414 11.35 23.05 -12.33
C TYR A 414 12.66 23.58 -11.73
N GLY A 415 12.64 24.03 -10.48
CA GLY A 415 13.85 24.52 -9.80
C GLY A 415 14.90 23.42 -9.60
N VAL A 416 14.46 22.21 -9.24
CA VAL A 416 15.34 21.05 -9.04
C VAL A 416 16.01 20.62 -10.35
N PHE A 417 15.23 20.43 -11.41
CA PHE A 417 15.74 20.00 -12.72
C PHE A 417 16.57 21.08 -13.40
N SER A 418 16.20 22.35 -13.26
CA SER A 418 17.00 23.47 -13.81
C SER A 418 18.36 23.54 -13.14
N ARG A 419 18.43 23.34 -11.83
CA ARG A 419 19.71 23.29 -11.11
C ARG A 419 20.59 22.15 -11.62
N LEU A 420 20.06 20.94 -11.72
CA LEU A 420 20.80 19.78 -12.24
C LEU A 420 21.29 20.03 -13.68
N ARG A 421 20.41 20.58 -14.54
CA ARG A 421 20.76 20.93 -15.92
C ARG A 421 21.90 21.93 -15.98
N SER A 422 21.79 23.04 -15.26
CA SER A 422 22.83 24.07 -15.21
C SER A 422 24.14 23.56 -14.62
N GLU A 423 24.11 22.69 -13.61
CA GLU A 423 25.31 22.06 -13.05
C GLU A 423 26.04 21.21 -14.09
N ILE A 424 25.32 20.40 -14.87
CA ILE A 424 25.92 19.58 -15.94
C ILE A 424 26.45 20.48 -17.06
N GLN A 425 25.70 21.48 -17.51
CA GLN A 425 26.10 22.44 -18.55
C GLN A 425 27.37 23.19 -18.16
N ASN A 426 27.40 23.80 -16.96
CA ASN A 426 28.55 24.56 -16.48
C ASN A 426 29.81 23.68 -16.43
N ARG A 427 29.69 22.43 -15.99
CA ARG A 427 30.81 21.47 -15.95
C ARG A 427 31.30 21.12 -17.35
N GLN A 428 30.38 20.93 -18.29
CA GLN A 428 30.71 20.64 -19.68
C GLN A 428 31.45 21.81 -20.33
N GLU A 429 30.91 23.02 -20.23
CA GLU A 429 31.44 24.25 -20.83
C GLU A 429 32.81 24.63 -20.25
N GLN A 430 32.97 24.49 -18.93
CA GLN A 430 34.23 24.80 -18.23
C GLN A 430 35.24 23.65 -18.30
N GLY A 431 34.87 22.50 -18.86
CA GLY A 431 35.72 21.30 -18.86
C GLY A 431 36.08 20.82 -17.44
N PHE A 432 35.15 20.92 -16.49
CA PHE A 432 35.37 20.55 -15.09
C PHE A 432 34.85 19.14 -14.78
N TYR A 433 35.77 18.20 -14.53
CA TYR A 433 35.47 16.78 -14.32
C TYR A 433 35.61 16.31 -12.86
N GLY A 434 35.77 17.27 -11.93
CA GLY A 434 36.04 17.02 -10.52
C GLY A 434 37.47 17.35 -10.11
N TYR A 435 37.66 17.82 -8.88
CA TYR A 435 38.95 18.36 -8.42
C TYR A 435 40.10 17.35 -8.53
N LYS A 436 39.91 16.12 -8.01
CA LYS A 436 40.92 15.05 -8.11
C LYS A 436 41.22 14.71 -9.58
N VAL A 437 40.18 14.64 -10.42
CA VAL A 437 40.35 14.38 -11.85
C VAL A 437 41.21 15.47 -12.49
N THR A 438 40.94 16.75 -12.22
CA THR A 438 41.74 17.87 -12.75
C THR A 438 43.20 17.82 -12.32
N GLN A 439 43.50 17.37 -11.10
CA GLN A 439 44.86 17.22 -10.61
C GLN A 439 45.60 16.08 -11.33
N PHE A 440 44.96 14.94 -11.51
CA PHE A 440 45.59 13.74 -12.06
C PHE A 440 45.59 13.67 -13.58
N LEU A 441 44.60 14.29 -14.24
CA LEU A 441 44.53 14.36 -15.70
C LEU A 441 45.81 14.98 -16.28
N LYS A 442 46.37 16.01 -15.64
CA LYS A 442 47.64 16.65 -16.05
C LYS A 442 48.86 15.72 -15.99
N LYS A 443 48.78 14.64 -15.21
CA LYS A 443 49.86 13.65 -15.06
C LYS A 443 49.82 12.55 -16.14
N LEU A 444 48.72 12.42 -16.88
CA LEU A 444 48.58 11.40 -17.93
C LEU A 444 49.26 11.82 -19.24
N PRO A 445 49.65 10.87 -20.11
CA PRO A 445 50.09 11.18 -21.47
C PRO A 445 49.00 11.90 -22.30
N PRO A 446 49.36 12.72 -23.31
CA PRO A 446 48.40 13.47 -24.12
C PRO A 446 47.27 12.63 -24.71
N ASP A 447 47.56 11.42 -25.18
CA ASP A 447 46.53 10.51 -25.74
C ASP A 447 45.51 10.07 -24.67
N GLY A 448 45.99 9.77 -23.46
CA GLY A 448 45.13 9.44 -22.32
C GLY A 448 44.28 10.62 -21.87
N GLN A 449 44.85 11.83 -21.88
CA GLN A 449 44.11 13.06 -21.58
C GLN A 449 43.00 13.30 -22.61
N ASN A 450 43.33 13.25 -23.90
CA ASN A 450 42.39 13.46 -24.99
C ASN A 450 41.26 12.42 -24.98
N LYS A 451 41.59 11.15 -24.72
CA LYS A 451 40.61 10.08 -24.59
C LYS A 451 39.65 10.33 -23.42
N PHE A 452 40.18 10.60 -22.23
CA PHE A 452 39.35 10.89 -21.05
C PHE A 452 38.44 12.11 -21.27
N VAL A 453 39.00 13.21 -21.77
CA VAL A 453 38.23 14.44 -22.04
C VAL A 453 37.15 14.19 -23.08
N GLY A 454 37.44 13.46 -24.15
CA GLY A 454 36.46 13.09 -25.17
C GLY A 454 35.30 12.27 -24.61
N ASP A 455 35.59 11.27 -23.78
CA ASP A 455 34.57 10.43 -23.14
C ASP A 455 33.72 11.23 -22.14
N ALA A 456 34.37 12.05 -21.30
CA ALA A 456 33.68 12.87 -20.30
C ALA A 456 32.77 13.93 -20.94
N GLN A 457 33.20 14.56 -22.03
CA GLN A 457 32.38 15.50 -22.82
C GLN A 457 31.17 14.81 -23.46
N GLN A 458 31.37 13.60 -24.02
CA GLN A 458 30.25 12.81 -24.55
C GLN A 458 29.29 12.37 -23.45
N ALA A 459 29.81 12.02 -22.26
CA ALA A 459 28.98 11.68 -21.11
C ALA A 459 28.08 12.86 -20.70
N TYR A 460 28.63 14.07 -20.55
CA TYR A 460 27.85 15.26 -20.24
C TYR A 460 26.81 15.59 -21.33
N ALA A 461 27.21 15.57 -22.60
CA ALA A 461 26.29 15.81 -23.72
C ALA A 461 25.12 14.81 -23.71
N ARG A 462 25.42 13.53 -23.45
CA ARG A 462 24.41 12.46 -23.39
C ARG A 462 23.48 12.60 -22.19
N MET A 463 23.99 13.07 -21.04
CA MET A 463 23.17 13.39 -19.88
C MET A 463 22.19 14.52 -20.20
N LEU A 464 22.68 15.66 -20.73
CA LEU A 464 21.81 16.79 -21.08
C LEU A 464 20.73 16.39 -22.09
N GLN A 465 21.12 15.67 -23.15
CA GLN A 465 20.18 15.19 -24.15
C GLN A 465 19.09 14.29 -23.54
N TYR A 466 19.44 13.41 -22.59
CA TYR A 466 18.46 12.56 -21.92
C TYR A 466 17.56 13.37 -21.00
N LEU A 467 18.12 14.29 -20.21
CA LEU A 467 17.39 15.12 -19.27
C LEU A 467 16.34 15.99 -20.00
N GLU A 468 16.76 16.69 -21.05
CA GLU A 468 15.93 17.59 -21.87
C GLU A 468 14.90 16.85 -22.72
N LYS A 469 15.14 15.57 -23.03
CA LYS A 469 14.14 14.73 -23.70
C LYS A 469 12.94 14.44 -22.79
N TRP A 470 13.16 14.30 -21.49
CA TRP A 470 12.15 13.82 -20.54
C TRP A 470 11.56 14.92 -19.66
N PHE A 471 12.26 16.04 -19.50
CA PHE A 471 11.79 17.19 -18.74
C PHE A 471 11.71 18.42 -19.65
N ASP A 472 10.53 19.04 -19.71
CA ASP A 472 10.27 20.19 -20.57
C ASP A 472 10.64 21.51 -19.86
N PHE A 473 11.71 22.13 -20.34
CA PHE A 473 12.22 23.42 -19.85
C PHE A 473 11.69 24.63 -20.62
N SER A 474 10.74 24.44 -21.56
CA SER A 474 10.17 25.56 -22.31
C SER A 474 9.35 26.50 -21.42
N GLU A 475 9.31 27.79 -21.76
CA GLU A 475 8.62 28.81 -20.94
C GLU A 475 7.13 28.54 -20.74
N ASN A 476 6.50 27.84 -21.69
CA ASN A 476 5.09 27.48 -21.66
C ASN A 476 4.86 26.06 -21.11
N SER A 477 5.89 25.38 -20.62
CA SER A 477 5.73 24.04 -20.04
C SER A 477 4.91 24.10 -18.75
N PHE A 478 4.23 23.01 -18.43
CA PHE A 478 3.48 22.88 -17.17
C PHE A 478 4.36 23.23 -15.96
N TYR A 479 5.58 22.68 -15.93
CA TYR A 479 6.48 22.80 -14.78
C TYR A 479 6.94 24.24 -14.56
N VAL A 480 7.15 25.01 -15.63
CA VAL A 480 7.48 26.45 -15.53
C VAL A 480 6.28 27.23 -15.01
N LEU A 481 5.11 27.00 -15.60
CA LEU A 481 3.90 27.76 -15.28
C LEU A 481 3.38 27.47 -13.86
N CYS A 482 3.60 26.27 -13.32
CA CYS A 482 3.19 25.93 -11.97
C CYS A 482 4.24 26.29 -10.89
N ALA A 483 5.51 26.54 -11.26
CA ALA A 483 6.58 26.84 -10.30
C ALA A 483 6.28 28.01 -9.33
N PRO A 484 5.59 29.11 -9.74
CA PRO A 484 5.24 30.20 -8.81
C PRO A 484 4.38 29.75 -7.62
N LEU A 485 3.62 28.67 -7.74
CA LEU A 485 2.81 28.11 -6.65
C LEU A 485 3.65 27.45 -5.55
N ASN A 486 4.98 27.38 -5.73
CA ASN A 486 5.92 27.08 -4.65
C ASN A 486 6.02 28.22 -3.62
N LEU A 487 5.50 29.40 -3.95
CA LEU A 487 5.43 30.59 -3.09
C LEU A 487 6.80 31.10 -2.63
N ASP A 488 7.87 30.85 -3.39
CA ASP A 488 9.20 31.44 -3.10
C ASP A 488 9.19 32.97 -3.22
N ARG A 489 8.29 33.50 -4.06
CA ARG A 489 8.05 34.92 -4.31
C ARG A 489 6.54 35.16 -4.38
N PRO A 490 6.08 36.43 -4.25
CA PRO A 490 4.70 36.78 -4.51
C PRO A 490 4.23 36.30 -5.89
N LEU A 491 2.97 35.91 -6.00
CA LEU A 491 2.36 35.48 -7.25
C LEU A 491 2.13 36.66 -8.20
N GLU A 492 2.26 36.38 -9.50
CA GLU A 492 2.02 37.31 -10.60
C GLU A 492 0.80 36.84 -11.40
N LEU A 493 -0.13 37.75 -11.68
CA LEU A 493 -1.39 37.41 -12.36
C LEU A 493 -1.16 36.80 -13.74
N ASP A 494 -0.22 37.35 -14.52
CA ASP A 494 0.08 36.88 -15.88
C ASP A 494 0.50 35.41 -15.90
N LYS A 495 1.25 34.96 -14.88
CA LYS A 495 1.67 33.56 -14.73
C LYS A 495 0.50 32.65 -14.39
N LEU A 496 -0.39 33.09 -13.51
CA LEU A 496 -1.61 32.35 -13.18
C LEU A 496 -2.54 32.24 -14.39
N CYS A 497 -2.76 33.33 -15.13
CA CYS A 497 -3.56 33.35 -16.34
C CYS A 497 -2.98 32.45 -17.44
N ALA A 498 -1.65 32.43 -17.61
CA ALA A 498 -1.00 31.53 -18.54
C ALA A 498 -1.20 30.05 -18.16
N LEU A 499 -1.09 29.72 -16.86
CA LEU A 499 -1.34 28.38 -16.35
C LEU A 499 -2.80 27.96 -16.55
N THR A 500 -3.76 28.80 -16.17
CA THR A 500 -5.19 28.47 -16.25
C THR A 500 -5.67 28.32 -17.68
N THR A 501 -5.19 29.18 -18.58
CA THR A 501 -5.49 29.11 -20.02
C THR A 501 -4.89 27.86 -20.66
N SER A 502 -3.62 27.56 -20.37
CA SER A 502 -2.92 26.42 -20.99
C SER A 502 -3.48 25.06 -20.57
N TRP A 503 -4.08 24.97 -19.38
CA TRP A 503 -4.53 23.70 -18.79
C TRP A 503 -6.05 23.65 -18.56
N ASP A 504 -6.79 24.58 -19.15
CA ASP A 504 -8.25 24.67 -19.09
C ASP A 504 -8.77 24.59 -17.64
N ILE A 505 -8.26 25.50 -16.80
CA ILE A 505 -8.69 25.66 -15.41
C ILE A 505 -9.66 26.84 -15.35
N GLN A 506 -10.94 26.54 -15.14
CA GLN A 506 -12.02 27.52 -15.15
C GLN A 506 -12.04 28.37 -13.87
N VAL A 507 -11.65 29.63 -14.01
CA VAL A 507 -11.55 30.64 -12.93
C VAL A 507 -12.19 31.96 -13.36
N ASP A 508 -12.66 32.75 -12.40
CA ASP A 508 -12.99 34.16 -12.59
C ASP A 508 -11.72 35.00 -12.44
N GLY A 509 -11.37 35.79 -13.46
CA GLY A 509 -10.12 36.54 -13.49
C GLY A 509 -10.06 37.72 -12.51
N ASP A 510 -11.19 38.40 -12.29
CA ASP A 510 -11.27 39.57 -11.41
C ASP A 510 -11.24 39.13 -9.94
N GLU A 511 -11.95 38.05 -9.62
CA GLU A 511 -11.89 37.43 -8.30
C GLU A 511 -10.50 36.84 -8.05
N LEU A 512 -9.90 36.14 -9.03
CA LEU A 512 -8.56 35.57 -8.90
C LEU A 512 -7.51 36.63 -8.57
N PHE A 513 -7.58 37.81 -9.21
CA PHE A 513 -6.67 38.92 -8.88
C PHE A 513 -6.80 39.35 -7.42
N THR A 514 -8.02 39.47 -6.92
CA THR A 514 -8.32 39.86 -5.54
C THR A 514 -7.81 38.81 -4.54
N GLU A 515 -8.04 37.54 -4.82
CA GLU A 515 -7.55 36.40 -4.04
C GLU A 515 -6.01 36.36 -4.01
N MET A 516 -5.37 36.59 -5.16
CA MET A 516 -3.91 36.64 -5.29
C MET A 516 -3.29 37.77 -4.48
N CYS A 517 -3.86 38.99 -4.52
CA CYS A 517 -3.40 40.10 -3.69
C CYS A 517 -3.47 39.74 -2.19
N SER A 518 -4.58 39.14 -1.76
CA SER A 518 -4.76 38.71 -0.37
C SER A 518 -3.71 37.68 0.07
N LEU A 519 -3.37 36.72 -0.80
CA LEU A 519 -2.29 35.76 -0.54
C LEU A 519 -0.94 36.46 -0.44
N ASN A 520 -0.63 37.35 -1.39
CA ASN A 520 0.66 38.04 -1.44
C ASN A 520 0.91 38.90 -0.20
N ASP A 521 -0.12 39.60 0.29
CA ASP A 521 -0.07 40.38 1.53
C ASP A 521 0.13 39.48 2.76
N ALA A 522 -0.51 38.31 2.79
CA ALA A 522 -0.44 37.36 3.89
C ALA A 522 0.82 36.46 3.89
N LEU A 523 1.51 36.35 2.74
CA LEU A 523 2.57 35.37 2.52
C LEU A 523 3.70 35.42 3.56
N PRO A 524 4.24 36.60 3.96
CA PRO A 524 5.28 36.67 4.98
C PRO A 524 4.82 36.08 6.33
N THR A 525 3.58 36.38 6.73
CA THR A 525 2.98 35.85 7.96
C THR A 525 2.77 34.35 7.88
N LEU A 526 2.26 33.84 6.74
CA LEU A 526 2.03 32.41 6.54
C LEU A 526 3.33 31.60 6.64
N LYS A 527 4.41 32.06 5.98
CA LYS A 527 5.73 31.40 6.08
C LYS A 527 6.28 31.38 7.50
N SER A 528 6.07 32.46 8.27
CA SER A 528 6.51 32.52 9.66
C SER A 528 5.76 31.53 10.56
N LEU A 529 4.47 31.30 10.30
CA LEU A 529 3.64 30.37 11.05
C LEU A 529 4.02 28.91 10.75
N THR A 530 4.27 28.57 9.48
CA THR A 530 4.64 27.21 9.09
C THR A 530 6.04 26.82 9.55
N ASN A 531 6.94 27.78 9.78
CA ASN A 531 8.26 27.52 10.36
C ASN A 531 8.22 27.18 11.86
N GLY A 532 7.10 27.48 12.55
CA GLY A 532 6.99 27.38 14.01
C GLY A 532 6.42 26.07 14.56
N THR A 533 5.99 25.13 13.70
CA THR A 533 5.25 23.93 14.11
C THR A 533 6.09 22.66 13.91
N GLU A 534 6.74 22.20 14.99
CA GLU A 534 7.47 20.91 15.20
C GLU A 534 8.76 20.70 14.35
N SER A 535 9.90 20.15 14.81
CA SER A 535 10.51 19.74 16.10
C SER A 535 11.88 19.10 15.77
N ILE A 536 12.92 19.38 16.57
CA ILE A 536 14.05 18.47 16.91
C ILE A 536 14.56 17.54 15.77
N LEU A 537 15.18 18.12 14.73
CA LEU A 537 16.02 17.37 13.79
C LEU A 537 17.34 18.13 13.53
N SER A 538 18.40 17.36 13.31
CA SER A 538 19.80 17.81 13.26
C SER A 538 20.08 18.94 12.25
N PRO A 539 21.09 19.81 12.48
CA PRO A 539 21.39 21.01 11.67
C PRO A 539 21.77 20.81 10.18
N GLN A 540 21.64 19.59 9.63
CA GLN A 540 22.06 19.25 8.27
C GLN A 540 20.89 19.12 7.27
N GLN A 541 19.65 19.31 7.72
CA GLN A 541 18.49 19.44 6.85
C GLN A 541 18.03 20.90 6.89
N GLN A 542 18.33 21.66 5.85
CA GLN A 542 17.81 23.01 5.67
C GLN A 542 16.28 22.98 5.88
N GLU A 543 15.75 23.81 6.77
CA GLU A 543 14.31 24.01 7.02
C GLU A 543 13.58 24.24 5.69
N ARG A 544 13.01 23.19 5.10
CA ARG A 544 12.17 23.29 3.92
C ARG A 544 10.74 23.49 4.37
N ILE A 545 10.19 24.64 4.03
CA ILE A 545 8.77 24.94 4.20
C ILE A 545 7.97 23.94 3.34
N ASN A 546 7.07 23.19 3.97
CA ASN A 546 6.11 22.38 3.24
C ASN A 546 5.06 23.32 2.61
N VAL A 547 5.20 23.61 1.31
CA VAL A 547 4.28 24.53 0.62
C VAL A 547 2.82 24.07 0.70
N SER A 548 2.58 22.77 0.80
CA SER A 548 1.22 22.23 0.98
C SER A 548 0.59 22.71 2.29
N GLU A 549 1.37 22.91 3.35
CA GLU A 549 0.88 23.42 4.64
C GLU A 549 0.63 24.93 4.57
N VAL A 550 1.46 25.68 3.85
CA VAL A 550 1.25 27.12 3.61
C VAL A 550 -0.10 27.34 2.93
N TRP A 551 -0.42 26.54 1.90
CA TRP A 551 -1.72 26.60 1.23
C TRP A 551 -2.89 26.25 2.16
N VAL A 552 -2.74 25.22 3.00
CA VAL A 552 -3.77 24.87 3.99
C VAL A 552 -4.00 26.01 4.97
N GLU A 553 -2.93 26.62 5.50
CA GLU A 553 -3.03 27.73 6.43
C GLU A 553 -3.66 28.99 5.78
N PHE A 554 -3.42 29.20 4.49
CA PHE A 554 -4.12 30.23 3.72
C PHE A 554 -5.62 29.92 3.61
N PHE A 555 -6.01 28.74 3.13
CA PHE A 555 -7.42 28.39 2.93
C PHE A 555 -8.23 28.24 4.24
N LYS A 556 -7.57 28.07 5.39
CA LYS A 556 -8.23 28.16 6.71
C LYS A 556 -8.68 29.57 7.08
N ARG A 557 -8.06 30.60 6.51
CA ARG A 557 -8.22 32.01 6.90
C ARG A 557 -8.90 32.86 5.82
N TRP A 558 -8.72 32.50 4.55
CA TRP A 558 -9.28 33.22 3.41
C TRP A 558 -10.14 32.31 2.54
N GLU A 559 -11.31 32.80 2.13
CA GLU A 559 -12.12 32.21 1.08
C GLU A 559 -11.54 32.61 -0.27
N ALA A 560 -10.92 31.66 -0.95
CA ALA A 560 -10.24 31.88 -2.23
C ALA A 560 -10.54 30.73 -3.21
N PRO A 561 -11.78 30.64 -3.73
CA PRO A 561 -12.23 29.52 -4.56
C PRO A 561 -11.47 29.39 -5.88
N ASN A 562 -11.00 30.48 -6.49
CA ASN A 562 -10.28 30.44 -7.76
C ASN A 562 -8.85 29.92 -7.58
N LEU A 563 -8.13 30.42 -6.56
CA LEU A 563 -6.84 29.87 -6.15
C LEU A 563 -6.97 28.41 -5.71
N LEU A 564 -8.02 28.05 -4.97
CA LEU A 564 -8.23 26.66 -4.55
C LEU A 564 -8.36 25.72 -5.75
N LYS A 565 -9.10 26.10 -6.80
CA LYS A 565 -9.19 25.29 -8.04
C LYS A 565 -7.82 25.10 -8.69
N ILE A 566 -7.01 26.15 -8.77
CA ILE A 566 -5.65 26.10 -9.34
C ILE A 566 -4.77 25.17 -8.50
N VAL A 567 -4.75 25.35 -7.18
CA VAL A 567 -3.94 24.54 -6.25
C VAL A 567 -4.38 23.08 -6.27
N GLN A 568 -5.69 22.81 -6.31
CA GLN A 568 -6.24 21.46 -6.43
C GLN A 568 -5.84 20.77 -7.73
N HIS A 569 -5.75 21.51 -8.83
CA HIS A 569 -5.28 20.99 -10.10
C HIS A 569 -3.78 20.67 -10.06
N VAL A 570 -2.96 21.60 -9.57
CA VAL A 570 -1.50 21.50 -9.61
C VAL A 570 -0.98 20.50 -8.58
N LEU A 571 -1.33 20.64 -7.31
CA LEU A 571 -0.76 19.80 -6.24
C LEU A 571 -1.28 18.35 -6.25
N ALA A 572 -2.34 18.07 -7.02
CA ALA A 572 -2.75 16.71 -7.33
C ALA A 572 -1.74 15.96 -8.23
N ILE A 573 -0.86 16.66 -8.97
CA ILE A 573 0.08 16.03 -9.89
C ILE A 573 1.21 15.36 -9.11
N PRO A 574 1.45 14.05 -9.34
CA PRO A 574 2.50 13.33 -8.64
C PRO A 574 3.88 13.75 -9.17
N PRO A 575 4.81 14.20 -8.31
CA PRO A 575 6.18 14.49 -8.72
C PRO A 575 7.02 13.22 -8.90
N THR A 576 6.65 12.12 -8.23
CA THR A 576 7.33 10.83 -8.27
C THR A 576 6.34 9.67 -8.11
N ASN A 577 6.78 8.46 -8.46
CA ASN A 577 6.03 7.22 -8.19
C ASN A 577 6.24 6.67 -6.76
N ALA A 578 6.80 7.47 -5.84
CA ALA A 578 7.22 6.99 -4.51
C ALA A 578 6.08 6.40 -3.67
N PHE A 579 4.84 6.90 -3.85
CA PHE A 579 3.70 6.34 -3.12
C PHE A 579 3.39 4.89 -3.51
N VAL A 580 3.46 4.56 -4.81
CA VAL A 580 3.27 3.18 -5.28
C VAL A 580 4.41 2.27 -4.84
N GLU A 581 5.65 2.76 -4.85
CA GLU A 581 6.79 2.03 -4.28
C GLU A 581 6.63 1.73 -2.79
N ARG A 582 6.06 2.66 -2.01
CA ARG A 582 5.71 2.41 -0.60
C ARG A 582 4.63 1.33 -0.47
N ILE A 583 3.62 1.34 -1.35
CA ILE A 583 2.61 0.26 -1.41
C ILE A 583 3.29 -1.08 -1.66
N PHE A 584 4.21 -1.16 -2.62
CA PHE A 584 4.96 -2.38 -2.92
C PHE A 584 5.84 -2.84 -1.77
N SER A 585 6.46 -1.92 -1.03
CA SER A 585 7.23 -2.24 0.18
C SER A 585 6.35 -2.91 1.25
N VAL A 586 5.22 -2.29 1.57
CA VAL A 586 4.26 -2.86 2.53
C VAL A 586 3.72 -4.20 2.04
N MET A 587 3.36 -4.29 0.77
CA MET A 587 2.85 -5.51 0.15
C MET A 587 3.85 -6.67 0.23
N LYS A 588 5.15 -6.41 -0.01
CA LYS A 588 6.21 -7.41 0.17
C LYS A 588 6.27 -7.92 1.61
N ASN A 589 6.14 -7.03 2.59
CA ASN A 589 6.12 -7.38 4.02
C ASN A 589 4.92 -8.26 4.41
N LEU A 590 3.78 -8.14 3.72
CA LEU A 590 2.59 -8.97 3.98
C LEU A 590 2.72 -10.40 3.43
N TRP A 591 3.60 -10.61 2.45
CA TRP A 591 3.84 -11.89 1.79
C TRP A 591 5.13 -12.60 2.18
N THR A 592 5.88 -12.09 3.16
CA THR A 592 7.06 -12.82 3.65
C THR A 592 6.66 -14.14 4.32
N ASN A 593 7.49 -15.18 4.13
CA ASN A 593 7.26 -16.52 4.66
C ASN A 593 7.22 -16.53 6.19
N GLU A 594 7.98 -15.63 6.80
CA GLU A 594 8.16 -15.54 8.24
C GLU A 594 6.97 -14.90 8.95
N ARG A 595 6.05 -14.27 8.20
CA ARG A 595 5.04 -13.39 8.79
C ARG A 595 3.62 -13.92 8.67
N ASN A 596 3.01 -13.83 7.48
CA ASN A 596 1.58 -14.11 7.34
C ASN A 596 1.21 -14.89 6.06
N GLN A 597 2.01 -14.82 4.99
CA GLN A 597 1.73 -15.42 3.68
C GLN A 597 0.25 -15.27 3.23
N LEU A 598 -0.22 -14.03 3.16
CA LEU A 598 -1.63 -13.75 2.87
C LEU A 598 -2.03 -14.02 1.41
N HIS A 599 -3.30 -14.34 1.20
CA HIS A 599 -3.88 -14.37 -0.14
C HIS A 599 -4.13 -12.93 -0.66
N VAL A 600 -4.41 -12.78 -1.95
CA VAL A 600 -4.44 -11.47 -2.63
C VAL A 600 -5.52 -10.54 -2.06
N ASP A 601 -6.75 -11.03 -1.87
CA ASP A 601 -7.85 -10.23 -1.31
C ASP A 601 -7.54 -9.69 0.10
N MET A 602 -6.99 -10.52 0.98
CA MET A 602 -6.54 -10.07 2.31
C MET A 602 -5.45 -9.00 2.23
N VAL A 603 -4.48 -9.15 1.32
CA VAL A 603 -3.45 -8.12 1.13
C VAL A 603 -4.05 -6.81 0.63
N LYS A 604 -4.97 -6.87 -0.33
CA LYS A 604 -5.71 -5.69 -0.78
C LYS A 604 -6.42 -5.00 0.39
N ALA A 605 -7.13 -5.77 1.22
CA ALA A 605 -7.83 -5.23 2.38
C ALA A 605 -6.87 -4.62 3.42
N GLU A 606 -5.76 -5.28 3.75
CA GLU A 606 -4.75 -4.71 4.65
C GLU A 606 -4.10 -3.44 4.10
N LEU A 607 -3.81 -3.38 2.80
CA LEU A 607 -3.28 -2.18 2.15
C LEU A 607 -4.28 -1.02 2.26
N PHE A 608 -5.57 -1.27 2.05
CA PHE A 608 -6.62 -0.26 2.20
C PHE A 608 -6.68 0.27 3.63
N VAL A 609 -6.58 -0.62 4.62
CA VAL A 609 -6.56 -0.22 6.03
C VAL A 609 -5.30 0.58 6.35
N HIS A 610 -4.13 0.12 5.89
CA HIS A 610 -2.83 0.72 6.20
C HIS A 610 -2.67 2.13 5.60
N PHE A 611 -3.09 2.33 4.35
CA PHE A 611 -2.86 3.56 3.59
C PHE A 611 -4.02 4.57 3.65
N ASN A 612 -5.27 4.11 3.75
CA ASN A 612 -6.41 5.05 3.79
C ASN A 612 -6.68 5.56 5.22
N TYR A 613 -6.39 4.78 6.26
CA TYR A 613 -6.31 5.33 7.62
C TYR A 613 -4.93 5.92 7.87
N LYS A 614 -4.84 7.25 7.74
CA LYS A 614 -3.62 8.02 8.01
C LYS A 614 -3.36 8.30 9.50
N MET A 615 -4.14 7.68 10.38
CA MET A 615 -4.11 7.91 11.82
C MET A 615 -3.00 7.09 12.48
N THR A 616 -2.36 7.63 13.50
CA THR A 616 -1.61 6.84 14.48
C THR A 616 -2.56 5.89 15.23
N CYS A 617 -2.03 4.87 15.91
CA CYS A 617 -2.86 3.99 16.73
C CYS A 617 -3.62 4.75 17.83
N ALA A 618 -3.01 5.77 18.42
CA ALA A 618 -3.64 6.61 19.43
C ALA A 618 -4.78 7.45 18.85
N GLU A 619 -4.57 8.08 17.70
CA GLU A 619 -5.62 8.82 16.99
C GLU A 619 -6.76 7.89 16.57
N PHE A 620 -6.47 6.69 16.06
CA PHE A 620 -7.49 5.71 15.69
C PHE A 620 -8.31 5.27 16.92
N ALA A 621 -7.68 5.08 18.08
CA ALA A 621 -8.37 4.82 19.33
C ALA A 621 -9.31 5.98 19.73
N GLY A 622 -8.90 7.23 19.48
CA GLY A 622 -9.75 8.41 19.61
C GLY A 622 -10.91 8.42 18.62
N PHE A 623 -10.64 8.13 17.34
CA PHE A 623 -11.61 8.04 16.27
C PHE A 623 -12.74 7.06 16.57
N LEU A 624 -12.43 5.87 17.10
CA LEU A 624 -13.43 4.86 17.46
C LEU A 624 -14.45 5.35 18.51
N LYS A 625 -14.14 6.42 19.26
CA LYS A 625 -15.04 7.05 20.24
C LYS A 625 -15.92 8.15 19.65
N THR A 626 -15.67 8.55 18.41
CA THR A 626 -16.39 9.65 17.74
C THR A 626 -17.72 9.19 17.14
N LYS A 627 -18.60 10.15 16.84
CA LYS A 627 -19.84 9.87 16.09
C LYS A 627 -19.57 9.33 14.69
N ALA A 628 -18.46 9.73 14.06
CA ALA A 628 -18.08 9.28 12.71
C ALA A 628 -17.78 7.78 12.65
N ALA A 629 -17.22 7.20 13.72
CA ALA A 629 -16.94 5.76 13.80
C ALA A 629 -18.15 4.92 14.23
N LYS A 630 -19.31 5.53 14.53
CA LYS A 630 -20.47 4.81 15.05
C LYS A 630 -20.96 3.73 14.07
N GLU A 631 -20.99 4.04 12.77
CA GLU A 631 -21.36 3.07 11.74
C GLU A 631 -20.40 1.87 11.70
N LEU A 632 -19.08 2.14 11.77
CA LEU A 632 -18.03 1.13 11.80
C LEU A 632 -18.16 0.19 13.01
N VAL A 633 -18.31 0.75 14.22
CA VAL A 633 -18.43 -0.03 15.46
C VAL A 633 -19.71 -0.86 15.48
N VAL A 634 -20.82 -0.32 15.00
CA VAL A 634 -22.09 -1.06 14.89
C VAL A 634 -21.95 -2.22 13.89
N ALA A 635 -21.29 -2.00 12.75
CA ALA A 635 -21.06 -3.05 11.75
C ALA A 635 -20.17 -4.17 12.30
N ALA A 636 -19.13 -3.83 13.08
CA ALA A 636 -18.21 -4.80 13.69
C ALA A 636 -18.88 -5.71 14.73
N ARG A 637 -19.89 -5.19 15.44
CA ARG A 637 -20.64 -5.92 16.47
C ARG A 637 -21.65 -6.91 15.88
N LYS A 638 -22.28 -6.55 14.76
CA LYS A 638 -23.24 -7.41 14.05
C LYS A 638 -22.55 -8.61 13.39
N GLU A 639 -23.30 -9.66 13.07
CA GLU A 639 -22.84 -10.77 12.21
C GLU A 639 -22.44 -10.31 10.79
N GLN A 640 -22.58 -9.02 10.46
CA GLN A 640 -22.15 -8.43 9.20
C GLN A 640 -20.67 -8.68 8.88
N LYS A 641 -19.79 -8.86 9.88
CA LYS A 641 -18.40 -9.28 9.66
C LYS A 641 -18.25 -10.68 9.05
N TYR A 642 -19.29 -11.51 9.11
CA TYR A 642 -19.34 -12.88 8.56
C TYR A 642 -20.28 -13.01 7.35
N LYS A 643 -20.81 -11.90 6.81
CA LYS A 643 -21.66 -11.96 5.61
C LYS A 643 -20.81 -12.25 4.37
N CYS A 644 -21.02 -13.44 3.81
CA CYS A 644 -20.41 -13.94 2.59
C CYS A 644 -20.69 -13.02 1.38
N LYS A 645 -19.72 -12.89 0.46
CA LYS A 645 -19.75 -12.09 -0.78
C LYS A 645 -20.95 -12.49 -1.67
N LEU A 646 -22.09 -11.85 -1.46
CA LEU A 646 -23.11 -11.59 -2.47
C LEU A 646 -23.50 -10.13 -2.27
N PHE A 647 -23.63 -9.37 -3.35
CA PHE A 647 -23.87 -7.91 -3.41
C PHE A 647 -22.63 -7.02 -3.42
N GLN A 648 -21.91 -7.00 -4.54
CA GLN A 648 -21.50 -5.75 -5.22
C GLN A 648 -21.45 -5.98 -6.74
N LEU A 649 -22.61 -5.97 -7.40
CA LEU A 649 -22.73 -5.78 -8.86
C LEU A 649 -23.89 -4.79 -9.10
N PRO A 650 -23.77 -3.89 -10.09
CA PRO A 650 -24.78 -2.86 -10.36
C PRO A 650 -26.12 -3.48 -10.78
N ARG A 651 -27.22 -2.80 -10.40
CA ARG A 651 -28.62 -3.21 -10.58
C ARG A 651 -29.06 -3.48 -12.04
N SER A 652 -28.22 -3.26 -13.05
CA SER A 652 -28.54 -3.43 -14.47
C SER A 652 -28.39 -4.87 -15.00
N LEU A 653 -27.82 -5.80 -14.24
CA LEU A 653 -27.65 -7.21 -14.67
C LEU A 653 -28.63 -8.20 -14.02
N ASN A 654 -29.56 -7.73 -13.19
CA ASN A 654 -30.43 -8.60 -12.38
C ASN A 654 -31.57 -9.29 -13.14
N LEU A 655 -31.91 -8.90 -14.38
CA LEU A 655 -32.97 -9.57 -15.13
C LEU A 655 -32.50 -10.80 -15.95
N GLY A 656 -31.21 -10.89 -16.30
CA GLY A 656 -30.69 -12.01 -17.10
C GLY A 656 -30.34 -13.25 -16.28
N LEU A 657 -29.70 -13.09 -15.12
CA LEU A 657 -29.28 -14.22 -14.29
C LEU A 657 -30.43 -14.92 -13.55
N PHE A 658 -31.50 -14.19 -13.22
CA PHE A 658 -32.66 -14.78 -12.54
C PHE A 658 -33.39 -15.80 -13.45
N TYR A 659 -33.43 -15.53 -14.76
CA TYR A 659 -34.02 -16.45 -15.74
C TYR A 659 -33.16 -17.71 -15.96
N PHE A 660 -31.83 -17.58 -15.97
CA PHE A 660 -30.92 -18.71 -16.19
C PHE A 660 -30.87 -19.66 -14.98
N VAL A 661 -30.86 -19.13 -13.75
CA VAL A 661 -30.84 -19.94 -12.53
C VAL A 661 -32.17 -20.67 -12.30
N CYS A 662 -33.31 -20.03 -12.61
CA CYS A 662 -34.62 -20.70 -12.56
C CYS A 662 -34.75 -21.81 -13.62
N ILE A 663 -34.23 -21.61 -14.85
CA ILE A 663 -34.25 -22.65 -15.89
C ILE A 663 -33.33 -23.83 -15.52
N PHE A 664 -32.15 -23.57 -14.94
CA PHE A 664 -31.20 -24.62 -14.54
C PHE A 664 -31.74 -25.50 -13.39
N PHE A 665 -32.38 -24.90 -12.38
CA PHE A 665 -33.02 -25.65 -11.30
C PHE A 665 -34.27 -26.42 -11.74
N THR A 666 -35.00 -25.92 -12.75
CA THR A 666 -36.17 -26.60 -13.31
C THR A 666 -35.76 -27.79 -14.20
N LEU A 667 -34.65 -27.67 -14.94
CA LEU A 667 -34.06 -28.75 -15.73
C LEU A 667 -33.43 -29.84 -14.84
N GLN A 668 -32.74 -29.49 -13.74
CA GLN A 668 -32.22 -30.49 -12.80
C GLN A 668 -33.32 -31.28 -12.08
N LYS A 669 -34.45 -30.64 -11.74
CA LYS A 669 -35.60 -31.36 -11.14
C LYS A 669 -36.28 -32.30 -12.13
N LYS A 670 -36.39 -31.93 -13.42
CA LYS A 670 -36.93 -32.81 -14.47
C LYS A 670 -35.99 -33.98 -14.80
N LEU A 671 -34.67 -33.75 -14.81
CA LEU A 671 -33.70 -34.83 -15.05
C LEU A 671 -33.72 -35.87 -13.92
N LYS A 672 -33.89 -35.41 -12.67
CA LYS A 672 -33.96 -36.31 -11.50
C LYS A 672 -35.24 -37.15 -11.48
N SER A 673 -36.40 -36.60 -11.88
CA SER A 673 -37.64 -37.39 -11.94
C SER A 673 -37.68 -38.40 -13.11
N LEU A 674 -36.92 -38.17 -14.19
CA LEU A 674 -36.78 -39.11 -15.30
C LEU A 674 -35.83 -40.27 -14.98
N ILE A 675 -34.83 -40.04 -14.14
CA ILE A 675 -33.90 -41.08 -13.66
C ILE A 675 -34.56 -41.96 -12.59
N ASP A 676 -35.39 -41.38 -11.71
CA ASP A 676 -36.10 -42.14 -10.66
C ASP A 676 -37.33 -42.93 -11.18
N SER A 677 -37.67 -42.82 -12.48
CA SER A 677 -38.76 -43.59 -13.12
C SER A 677 -38.26 -44.67 -14.08
N SER A 678 -36.95 -44.88 -14.14
CA SER A 678 -36.30 -45.90 -15.00
C SER A 678 -35.33 -46.82 -14.24
N ILE A 679 -35.44 -46.87 -12.90
CA ILE A 679 -34.94 -47.90 -11.99
C ILE A 679 -36.15 -48.43 -11.23
#